data_AF-A0AAD9ASR9-F1
#
_entry.id   AF-A0AAD9ASR9-F1
#
_cell.length_a   1.000
_cell.length_b   1.000
_cell.length_c   1.000
_cell.angle_alpha   90.00
_cell.angle_beta   90.00
_cell.angle_gamma   90.00
#
_symmetry.space_group_name_H-M   'P 1'
#
loop_
_entity.id
_entity.type
_entity.pdbx_description
1 polymer ?
#
loop_
_entity_poly.entity_id
_entity_poly.type
_entity_poly.pdbx_seq_one_letter_code
_entity_poly.pdbx_strand_id
1 'polypeptide(L)'
;MGLVSRPIAVLLAGIVIISTLRIALRSLLSPLKYIPGPWYSHFTHYVLKYHVVMGRRIFYVDDLHRKYGDIVRLSPGEVSVVSVDGHRKIYSVSSRCTKHEWYLKFGGHPYPGLFTMTDHQEHAQRRKIFARAFSKSQLRVQWEDTIRAIAKKAVQRMADDLKENGKADVLKWWTFMTSDISGELMFGESWDMLGKGQKNEFIRSVAIYIQSSGLMAELPLIKTVGRLIPHPWCRTAFRGWDYVLDYASRAVENSKKRTQMGERNIFGTILAGAEKGEILTEFDIKNEAGNFTVAATDTTAVTLSYLIYAVLSRPKLRAAIEAEVSTLPDNFTDADVETLPLLNATISETSRLFAAAQGAFPRRAPPGGLDLEGYMIPENTTVSAQSYTMHRKEDLFPNALEFNPERWFAESNMSSDAKAVVSPFGSGSRICIGIHCTFIEAAAPRKRTVPADGPQADQVNASVDAPSRRQTVAPSPSQVPGGFTDGQFPEGGPMHFGEAFNFDTTQSEFEAMFRSPRPPDSPAVSALETESLNMSMASAPNTGYSAGANPQFMGLSSDMDPLLVRHYRFNDMDMYGFKELAIHSVQESPIPCQFLISQQSLFSRRREEAGLSKGQEDSLREELHKVIPLDVGRRLVRLFYQFIYPKWPIFSASHPLDPESEPLCLVAATYAISLPFAVHDDKLSVDVAYDRPPYAELSRIIENSLAYEMHSPTLAIVQALLLLVLRPSSDPMVADAASRWDLLGRLVSCATTLGLHLDPSRWSMASWQISHRRRLSFIVYATDKWLACGLGRPPMIHEDDWLVTTLGYDDFSDSSLDAPAQNHLMNFSAITRTLALTLSKLYVGILSGDHERTLDIAQPLLHELRNISSDDNSTSFTENGLGQLYVQLIIGRAKLRPWLAETTATEYHSHDPSRSLRAIREDMKTCIVGMSAIIRSLSPDTAGGFWAPWNQFMFSSVCFTLMTMAVTSADFEEASGWIADLESTRKLLRLKVVSFPFLRLGLLRIDALFWRGIENVLQLKPHVADAFKAAESERP
;
A
#
# COMPACT_ATOMS: atom_id res chain seq x y z
N MET A 1 55.77 33.12 -39.18
CA MET A 1 54.50 32.73 -38.50
C MET A 1 53.22 32.93 -39.34
N GLY A 2 53.23 33.48 -40.56
CA GLY A 2 52.01 33.81 -41.31
C GLY A 2 51.31 32.69 -42.12
N LEU A 3 52.01 31.62 -42.50
CA LEU A 3 51.49 30.61 -43.46
C LEU A 3 50.64 29.50 -42.83
N VAL A 4 50.75 29.24 -41.53
CA VAL A 4 49.95 28.21 -40.81
C VAL A 4 48.57 28.76 -40.39
N SER A 5 48.40 30.10 -40.35
CA SER A 5 47.18 30.75 -39.85
C SER A 5 45.97 30.69 -40.81
N ARG A 6 46.23 30.74 -42.14
CA ARG A 6 45.19 30.77 -43.18
C ARG A 6 44.38 29.47 -43.32
N PRO A 7 44.98 28.26 -43.38
CA PRO A 7 44.20 27.03 -43.48
C PRO A 7 43.39 26.76 -42.21
N ILE A 8 43.91 27.13 -41.03
CA ILE A 8 43.18 27.02 -39.77
C ILE A 8 41.98 27.99 -39.75
N ALA A 9 42.15 29.22 -40.20
CA ALA A 9 41.05 30.19 -40.30
C ALA A 9 39.93 29.73 -41.25
N VAL A 10 40.28 29.15 -42.40
CA VAL A 10 39.29 28.59 -43.34
C VAL A 10 38.58 27.36 -42.75
N LEU A 11 39.29 26.48 -42.06
CA LEU A 11 38.71 25.33 -41.37
C LEU A 11 37.75 25.76 -40.26
N LEU A 12 38.15 26.73 -39.43
CA LEU A 12 37.30 27.29 -38.37
C LEU A 12 36.05 27.98 -38.96
N ALA A 13 36.20 28.76 -40.03
CA ALA A 13 35.07 29.37 -40.73
C ALA A 13 34.11 28.31 -41.30
N GLY A 14 34.64 27.24 -41.90
CA GLY A 14 33.85 26.12 -42.38
C GLY A 14 33.07 25.41 -41.26
N ILE A 15 33.71 25.17 -40.10
CA ILE A 15 33.07 24.58 -38.92
C ILE A 15 31.94 25.48 -38.41
N VAL A 16 32.16 26.80 -38.35
CA VAL A 16 31.14 27.78 -37.92
C VAL A 16 29.96 27.75 -38.89
N ILE A 17 30.19 27.82 -40.20
CA ILE A 17 29.12 27.80 -41.21
C ILE A 17 28.30 26.51 -41.12
N ILE A 18 28.96 25.34 -41.07
CA ILE A 18 28.28 24.04 -40.95
C ILE A 18 27.48 23.95 -39.64
N SER A 19 28.04 24.45 -38.54
CA SER A 19 27.38 24.42 -37.23
C SER A 19 26.14 25.32 -37.21
N THR A 20 26.25 26.54 -37.75
CA THR A 20 25.13 27.48 -37.87
C THR A 20 24.03 26.94 -38.77
N LEU A 21 24.39 26.36 -39.93
CA LEU A 21 23.43 25.70 -40.83
C LEU A 21 22.74 24.52 -40.14
N ARG A 22 23.47 23.68 -39.40
CA ARG A 22 22.90 22.57 -38.63
C ARG A 22 21.92 23.06 -37.56
N ILE A 23 22.25 24.12 -36.84
CA ILE A 23 21.37 24.70 -35.80
C ILE A 23 20.11 25.30 -36.44
N ALA A 24 20.26 26.05 -37.53
CA ALA A 24 19.13 26.63 -38.27
C ALA A 24 18.22 25.54 -38.85
N LEU A 25 18.78 24.50 -39.47
CA LEU A 25 18.02 23.39 -40.03
C LEU A 25 17.29 22.59 -38.94
N ARG A 26 17.95 22.29 -37.81
CA ARG A 26 17.33 21.63 -36.65
C ARG A 26 16.18 22.44 -36.07
N SER A 27 16.32 23.76 -36.02
CA SER A 27 15.28 24.68 -35.54
C SER A 27 14.07 24.69 -36.48
N LEU A 28 14.29 24.83 -37.79
CA LEU A 28 13.22 24.89 -38.80
C LEU A 28 12.48 23.55 -38.97
N LEU A 29 13.20 22.43 -38.87
CA LEU A 29 12.64 21.08 -38.94
C LEU A 29 12.20 20.56 -37.56
N SER A 30 12.31 21.34 -36.50
CA SER A 30 11.92 20.92 -35.16
C SER A 30 10.41 20.71 -35.10
N PRO A 31 9.94 19.55 -34.59
CA PRO A 31 8.51 19.35 -34.35
C PRO A 31 7.95 20.28 -33.25
N LEU A 32 8.83 20.84 -32.41
CA LEU A 32 8.48 21.78 -31.33
C LEU A 32 8.39 23.24 -31.80
N LYS A 33 8.52 23.53 -33.11
CA LYS A 33 8.55 24.91 -33.63
C LYS A 33 7.26 25.70 -33.42
N TYR A 34 6.14 25.03 -33.17
CA TYR A 34 4.84 25.67 -32.96
C TYR A 34 4.57 26.01 -31.49
N ILE A 35 5.38 25.50 -30.57
CA ILE A 35 5.21 25.76 -29.14
C ILE A 35 5.67 27.18 -28.83
N PRO A 36 4.86 28.00 -28.16
CA PRO A 36 5.21 29.39 -27.88
C PRO A 36 6.39 29.49 -26.91
N GLY A 37 7.19 30.53 -27.07
CA GLY A 37 8.36 30.79 -26.25
C GLY A 37 9.28 31.83 -26.88
N PRO A 38 10.37 32.21 -26.20
CA PRO A 38 11.34 33.14 -26.76
C PRO A 38 11.98 32.60 -28.04
N TRP A 39 12.19 33.45 -29.05
CA TRP A 39 12.75 33.03 -30.35
C TRP A 39 14.06 32.23 -30.23
N TYR A 40 14.91 32.55 -29.25
CA TYR A 40 16.19 31.87 -29.05
C TYR A 40 16.02 30.43 -28.53
N SER A 41 14.89 30.08 -27.91
CA SER A 41 14.65 28.71 -27.41
C SER A 41 14.57 27.69 -28.54
N HIS A 42 14.39 28.13 -29.79
CA HIS A 42 14.46 27.28 -30.96
C HIS A 42 15.90 26.86 -31.31
N PHE A 43 16.88 27.68 -30.94
CA PHE A 43 18.26 27.55 -31.41
C PHE A 43 19.24 27.15 -30.31
N THR A 44 18.98 27.58 -29.07
CA THR A 44 19.96 27.45 -27.99
C THR A 44 19.36 27.16 -26.63
N HIS A 45 20.09 26.39 -25.83
CA HIS A 45 19.80 26.13 -24.43
C HIS A 45 20.56 27.08 -23.47
N TYR A 46 21.44 27.94 -24.00
CA TYR A 46 22.37 28.72 -23.16
C TYR A 46 21.68 29.76 -22.29
N VAL A 47 20.56 30.34 -22.73
CA VAL A 47 19.80 31.31 -21.91
C VAL A 47 19.20 30.62 -20.68
N LEU A 48 18.57 29.46 -20.87
CA LEU A 48 18.06 28.67 -19.75
C LEU A 48 19.20 28.28 -18.78
N LYS A 49 20.35 27.85 -19.30
CA LYS A 49 21.52 27.53 -18.48
C LYS A 49 22.10 28.75 -17.76
N TYR A 50 22.09 29.93 -18.38
CA TYR A 50 22.48 31.16 -17.70
C TYR A 50 21.60 31.39 -16.46
N HIS A 51 20.28 31.24 -16.58
CA HIS A 51 19.38 31.37 -15.43
C HIS A 51 19.55 30.25 -14.39
N VAL A 52 19.98 29.04 -14.78
CA VAL A 52 20.40 27.99 -13.85
C VAL A 52 21.63 28.43 -13.05
N VAL A 53 22.69 28.89 -13.72
CA VAL A 53 23.95 29.31 -13.08
C VAL A 53 23.73 30.48 -12.13
N MET A 54 22.85 31.41 -12.49
CA MET A 54 22.47 32.55 -11.65
C MET A 54 21.52 32.17 -10.51
N GLY A 55 21.07 30.92 -10.39
CA GLY A 55 20.10 30.49 -9.39
C GLY A 55 18.69 31.06 -9.59
N ARG A 56 18.36 31.52 -10.80
CA ARG A 56 17.09 32.18 -11.14
C ARG A 56 16.19 31.39 -12.09
N ARG A 57 16.47 30.11 -12.34
CA ARG A 57 15.71 29.26 -13.28
C ARG A 57 14.20 29.31 -13.01
N ILE A 58 13.77 29.13 -11.76
CA ILE A 58 12.34 29.05 -11.41
C ILE A 58 11.59 30.34 -11.76
N PHE A 59 12.18 31.50 -11.44
CA PHE A 59 11.61 32.81 -11.73
C PHE A 59 11.58 33.08 -13.23
N TYR A 60 12.65 32.71 -13.94
CA TYR A 60 12.69 32.83 -15.39
C TYR A 60 11.59 32.00 -16.07
N VAL A 61 11.40 30.74 -15.67
CA VAL A 61 10.34 29.89 -16.22
C VAL A 61 8.95 30.43 -15.86
N ASP A 62 8.78 30.98 -14.65
CA ASP A 62 7.54 31.64 -14.22
C ASP A 62 7.21 32.86 -15.10
N ASP A 63 8.18 33.73 -15.34
CA ASP A 63 8.06 34.90 -16.21
C ASP A 63 7.69 34.51 -17.64
N LEU A 64 8.22 33.39 -18.14
CA LEU A 64 7.85 32.88 -19.45
C LEU A 64 6.41 32.39 -19.49
N HIS A 65 5.93 31.67 -18.48
CA HIS A 65 4.53 31.23 -18.42
C HIS A 65 3.57 32.42 -18.32
N ARG A 66 3.92 33.46 -17.53
CA ARG A 66 3.15 34.72 -17.49
C ARG A 66 3.05 35.40 -18.85
N LYS A 67 4.07 35.26 -19.70
CA LYS A 67 4.14 35.92 -21.02
C LYS A 67 3.54 35.10 -22.17
N TYR A 68 3.75 33.79 -22.18
CA TYR A 68 3.44 32.92 -23.31
C TYR A 68 2.28 31.95 -23.05
N GLY A 69 1.80 31.85 -21.80
CA GLY A 69 0.65 31.04 -21.41
C GLY A 69 1.01 29.69 -20.78
N ASP A 70 0.08 28.75 -20.84
CA ASP A 70 0.12 27.50 -20.08
C ASP A 70 1.12 26.48 -20.60
N ILE A 71 1.63 26.63 -21.82
CA ILE A 71 2.71 25.79 -22.37
C ILE A 71 3.80 26.67 -22.95
N VAL A 72 5.06 26.35 -22.67
CA VAL A 72 6.21 27.17 -23.07
C VAL A 72 7.39 26.31 -23.48
N ARG A 73 8.04 26.65 -24.59
CA ARG A 73 9.32 26.11 -25.00
C ARG A 73 10.48 26.81 -24.28
N LEU A 74 11.19 26.08 -23.41
CA LEU A 74 12.31 26.59 -22.63
C LEU A 74 13.65 26.51 -23.37
N SER A 75 13.82 25.45 -24.17
CA SER A 75 15.04 25.18 -24.95
C SER A 75 14.69 24.36 -26.20
N PRO A 76 15.67 24.05 -27.09
CA PRO A 76 15.36 23.36 -28.34
C PRO A 76 14.68 22.00 -28.15
N GLY A 77 14.83 21.35 -26.99
CA GLY A 77 14.21 20.06 -26.67
C GLY A 77 13.54 19.99 -25.29
N GLU A 78 13.17 21.14 -24.72
CA GLU A 78 12.55 21.21 -23.39
C GLU A 78 11.30 22.09 -23.40
N VAL A 79 10.22 21.55 -22.85
CA VAL A 79 8.89 22.17 -22.77
C VAL A 79 8.42 22.16 -21.33
N SER A 80 7.88 23.27 -20.88
CA SER A 80 7.24 23.42 -19.58
C SER A 80 5.75 23.64 -19.76
N VAL A 81 4.93 23.06 -18.87
CA VAL A 81 3.49 23.20 -18.85
C VAL A 81 3.01 23.61 -17.46
N VAL A 82 1.97 24.45 -17.40
CA VAL A 82 1.34 24.97 -16.18
C VAL A 82 -0.19 24.83 -16.32
N SER A 83 -0.63 23.60 -16.51
CA SER A 83 -2.04 23.21 -16.56
C SER A 83 -2.28 21.98 -15.69
N VAL A 84 -3.52 21.81 -15.24
CA VAL A 84 -3.93 20.66 -14.41
C VAL A 84 -3.80 19.36 -15.21
N ASP A 85 -4.25 19.36 -16.47
CA ASP A 85 -4.16 18.21 -17.37
C ASP A 85 -2.69 17.85 -17.69
N GLY A 86 -1.87 18.85 -18.04
CA GLY A 86 -0.45 18.64 -18.29
C GLY A 86 0.29 18.10 -17.07
N HIS A 87 0.00 18.62 -15.87
CA HIS A 87 0.56 18.10 -14.62
C HIS A 87 0.16 16.63 -14.38
N ARG A 88 -1.11 16.28 -14.58
CA ARG A 88 -1.60 14.89 -14.47
C ARG A 88 -0.92 13.99 -15.51
N LYS A 89 -0.87 14.39 -16.79
CA LYS A 89 -0.25 13.61 -17.87
C LYS A 89 1.24 13.36 -17.64
N ILE A 90 1.96 14.32 -17.05
CA ILE A 90 3.40 14.19 -16.80
C ILE A 90 3.68 13.39 -15.52
N TYR A 91 2.93 13.62 -14.43
CA TYR A 91 3.30 13.13 -13.09
C TYR A 91 2.31 12.15 -12.43
N SER A 92 1.18 11.79 -13.05
CA SER A 92 0.26 10.81 -12.47
C SER A 92 0.90 9.43 -12.27
N VAL A 93 0.26 8.59 -11.46
CA VAL A 93 0.68 7.19 -11.27
C VAL A 93 0.63 6.40 -12.59
N SER A 94 -0.29 6.74 -13.49
CA SER A 94 -0.45 6.13 -14.82
C SER A 94 0.41 6.79 -15.91
N SER A 95 1.17 7.83 -15.58
CA SER A 95 2.04 8.51 -16.54
C SER A 95 3.09 7.56 -17.12
N ARG A 96 3.17 7.52 -18.44
CA ARG A 96 4.22 6.78 -19.17
C ARG A 96 5.54 7.56 -19.22
N CYS A 97 5.57 8.81 -18.77
CA CYS A 97 6.78 9.62 -18.79
C CYS A 97 7.82 9.08 -17.80
N THR A 98 9.07 8.93 -18.22
CA THR A 98 10.17 8.47 -17.35
C THR A 98 10.95 9.66 -16.80
N LYS A 99 11.74 9.48 -15.73
CA LYS A 99 12.66 10.55 -15.28
C LYS A 99 13.68 10.85 -16.39
N HIS A 100 13.98 12.13 -16.60
CA HIS A 100 14.99 12.53 -17.59
C HIS A 100 16.40 12.08 -17.17
N GLU A 101 17.32 11.92 -18.13
CA GLU A 101 18.72 11.50 -17.87
C GLU A 101 19.50 12.51 -17.00
N TRP A 102 18.97 13.73 -16.89
CA TRP A 102 19.46 14.75 -15.95
C TRP A 102 19.64 14.21 -14.53
N TYR A 103 18.75 13.33 -14.05
CA TYR A 103 18.87 12.73 -12.72
C TYR A 103 20.12 11.85 -12.56
N LEU A 104 20.52 11.11 -13.59
CA LEU A 104 21.76 10.32 -13.59
C LEU A 104 22.99 11.23 -13.60
N LYS A 105 22.93 12.34 -14.35
CA LYS A 105 23.99 13.36 -14.40
C LYS A 105 24.14 14.08 -13.07
N PHE A 106 23.02 14.35 -12.40
CA PHE A 106 22.95 14.93 -11.05
C PHE A 106 23.57 13.99 -10.02
N GLY A 107 23.23 12.70 -10.01
CA GLY A 107 23.87 11.72 -9.13
C GLY A 107 25.38 11.59 -9.38
N GLY A 108 25.79 11.72 -10.64
CA GLY A 108 27.19 11.86 -11.02
C GLY A 108 28.00 10.57 -11.07
N HIS A 109 27.35 9.42 -10.88
CA HIS A 109 27.89 8.05 -10.89
C HIS A 109 27.00 7.10 -11.73
N PRO A 110 27.52 6.03 -12.35
CA PRO A 110 26.73 5.07 -13.15
C PRO A 110 25.69 4.22 -12.40
N TYR A 111 25.64 4.24 -11.06
CA TYR A 111 24.73 3.39 -10.27
C TYR A 111 23.60 4.23 -9.67
N PRO A 112 22.39 4.18 -10.22
CA PRO A 112 21.30 5.03 -9.75
C PRO A 112 20.79 4.57 -8.38
N GLY A 113 20.72 5.51 -7.43
CA GLY A 113 19.89 5.34 -6.22
C GLY A 113 18.43 5.68 -6.49
N LEU A 114 17.55 5.43 -5.51
CA LEU A 114 16.09 5.58 -5.61
C LEU A 114 15.67 6.96 -6.18
N PHE A 115 16.31 8.04 -5.76
CA PHE A 115 16.02 9.39 -6.27
C PHE A 115 16.39 9.56 -7.75
N THR A 116 17.53 8.99 -8.18
CA THR A 116 18.08 9.22 -9.53
C THR A 116 17.60 8.21 -10.58
N MET A 117 17.02 7.09 -10.15
CA MET A 117 16.63 5.97 -10.99
C MET A 117 15.55 6.33 -12.00
N THR A 118 15.83 6.07 -13.28
CA THR A 118 14.96 6.47 -14.40
C THR A 118 13.92 5.42 -14.78
N ASP A 119 14.26 4.14 -14.68
CA ASP A 119 13.33 3.05 -14.97
C ASP A 119 12.19 2.98 -13.93
N HIS A 120 10.98 2.63 -14.37
CA HIS A 120 9.79 2.57 -13.50
C HIS A 120 9.71 1.29 -12.70
N GLN A 121 10.06 0.15 -13.28
CA GLN A 121 9.98 -1.15 -12.63
C GLN A 121 11.07 -1.29 -11.58
N GLU A 122 12.32 -0.96 -11.93
CA GLU A 122 13.45 -0.97 -10.98
C GLU A 122 13.16 -0.03 -9.80
N HIS A 123 12.61 1.16 -10.08
CA HIS A 123 12.28 2.11 -9.02
C HIS A 123 11.14 1.61 -8.14
N ALA A 124 10.10 1.02 -8.70
CA ALA A 124 8.99 0.46 -7.92
C ALA A 124 9.47 -0.67 -7.00
N GLN A 125 10.32 -1.56 -7.52
CA GLN A 125 10.95 -2.63 -6.74
C GLN A 125 11.83 -2.07 -5.63
N ARG A 126 12.73 -1.12 -5.95
CA ARG A 126 13.61 -0.47 -4.98
C ARG A 126 12.80 0.27 -3.91
N ARG A 127 11.79 1.05 -4.31
CA ARG A 127 10.92 1.79 -3.39
C ARG A 127 10.20 0.86 -2.41
N LYS A 128 9.71 -0.30 -2.87
CA LYS A 128 8.97 -1.26 -2.04
C LYS A 128 9.78 -1.72 -0.83
N ILE A 129 11.10 -1.88 -0.99
CA ILE A 129 12.01 -2.32 0.08
C ILE A 129 12.08 -1.27 1.19
N PHE A 130 12.23 0.01 0.83
CA PHE A 130 12.35 1.11 1.80
C PHE A 130 10.99 1.62 2.32
N ALA A 131 9.90 1.45 1.58
CA ALA A 131 8.61 2.10 1.87
C ALA A 131 8.04 1.78 3.26
N ARG A 132 8.25 0.55 3.76
CA ARG A 132 7.78 0.15 5.09
C ARG A 132 8.44 0.98 6.19
N ALA A 133 9.75 1.21 6.11
CA ALA A 133 10.50 1.94 7.14
C ALA A 133 10.10 3.41 7.26
N PHE A 134 9.59 4.01 6.18
CA PHE A 134 9.14 5.40 6.14
C PHE A 134 7.62 5.55 6.20
N SER A 135 6.88 4.48 6.53
CA SER A 135 5.44 4.59 6.73
C SER A 135 5.15 5.39 8.00
N LYS A 136 4.04 6.15 7.99
CA LYS A 136 3.59 6.93 9.14
C LYS A 136 3.47 6.08 10.41
N SER A 137 2.93 4.87 10.31
CA SER A 137 2.79 3.96 11.44
C SER A 137 4.13 3.49 12.01
N GLN A 138 5.10 3.15 11.15
CA GLN A 138 6.43 2.73 11.61
C GLN A 138 7.20 3.89 12.24
N LEU A 139 7.12 5.09 11.65
CA LEU A 139 7.75 6.29 12.20
C LEU A 139 7.21 6.64 13.60
N ARG A 140 5.89 6.58 13.80
CA ARG A 140 5.28 6.82 15.11
C ARG A 140 5.70 5.81 16.16
N VAL A 141 5.53 4.52 15.85
CA VAL A 141 5.78 3.44 16.81
C VAL A 141 7.25 3.33 17.18
N GLN A 142 8.17 3.59 16.24
CA GLN A 142 9.59 3.34 16.48
C GLN A 142 10.43 4.59 16.74
N TRP A 143 10.02 5.76 16.25
CA TRP A 143 10.93 6.91 16.12
C TRP A 143 10.40 8.23 16.68
N GLU A 144 9.13 8.32 17.10
CA GLU A 144 8.53 9.57 17.56
C GLU A 144 9.29 10.18 18.75
N ASP A 145 9.57 9.38 19.79
CA ASP A 145 10.28 9.84 20.98
C ASP A 145 11.68 10.37 20.66
N THR A 146 12.39 9.67 19.78
CA THR A 146 13.72 10.06 19.30
C THR A 146 13.67 11.39 18.55
N ILE A 147 12.75 11.53 17.59
CA ILE A 147 12.55 12.77 16.83
C ILE A 147 12.23 13.93 17.77
N ARG A 148 11.33 13.71 18.73
CA ARG A 148 10.90 14.71 19.72
C ARG A 148 12.03 15.14 20.64
N ALA A 149 12.84 14.20 21.13
CA ALA A 149 13.98 14.49 21.99
C ALA A 149 15.02 15.36 21.25
N ILE A 150 15.34 15.01 20.00
CA ILE A 150 16.29 15.77 19.16
C ILE A 150 15.72 17.16 18.82
N ALA A 151 14.43 17.25 18.50
CA ALA A 151 13.76 18.53 18.23
C ALA A 151 13.76 19.46 19.45
N LYS A 152 13.50 18.93 20.65
CA LYS A 152 13.58 19.68 21.91
C LYS A 152 15.00 20.21 22.16
N LYS A 153 16.02 19.39 21.92
CA LYS A 153 17.43 19.81 22.01
C LYS A 153 17.74 20.95 21.03
N ALA A 154 17.21 20.91 19.80
CA ALA A 154 17.39 21.98 18.83
C ALA A 154 16.75 23.30 19.28
N VAL A 155 15.51 23.26 19.79
CA VAL A 155 14.83 24.44 20.33
C VAL A 155 15.57 25.01 21.54
N GLN A 156 16.05 24.14 22.44
CA GLN A 156 16.85 24.57 23.58
C GLN A 156 18.11 25.31 23.13
N ARG A 157 18.84 24.77 22.14
CA ARG A 157 20.04 25.42 21.59
C ARG A 157 19.75 26.78 20.95
N MET A 158 18.61 26.92 20.26
CA MET A 158 18.17 28.24 19.77
C MET A 158 17.88 29.21 20.92
N ALA A 159 17.28 28.73 22.01
CA ALA A 159 17.01 29.55 23.18
C ALA A 159 18.32 29.99 23.89
N ASP A 160 19.32 29.11 23.93
CA ASP A 160 20.65 29.43 24.46
C ASP A 160 21.34 30.50 23.60
N ASP A 161 21.37 30.32 22.26
CA ASP A 161 21.90 31.32 21.32
C ASP A 161 21.19 32.68 21.47
N LEU A 162 19.87 32.66 21.69
CA LEU A 162 19.07 33.87 21.90
C LEU A 162 19.44 34.58 23.21
N LYS A 163 19.71 33.84 24.29
CA LYS A 163 20.15 34.40 25.58
C LYS A 163 21.56 34.99 25.50
N GLU A 164 22.48 34.30 24.82
CA GLU A 164 23.88 34.71 24.74
C GLU A 164 24.11 35.84 23.73
N ASN A 165 23.47 35.76 22.56
CA ASN A 165 23.79 36.62 21.40
C ASN A 165 22.64 37.55 20.99
N GLY A 166 21.48 37.48 21.65
CA GLY A 166 20.28 38.26 21.30
C GLY A 166 19.62 37.84 19.98
N LYS A 167 20.13 36.79 19.31
CA LYS A 167 19.60 36.25 18.05
C LYS A 167 20.00 34.79 17.89
N ALA A 168 19.19 34.01 17.17
CA ALA A 168 19.47 32.62 16.83
C ALA A 168 19.32 32.36 15.32
N ASP A 169 20.25 31.60 14.73
CA ASP A 169 20.16 31.16 13.34
C ASP A 169 19.32 29.87 13.27
N VAL A 170 18.04 30.01 12.93
CA VAL A 170 17.11 28.88 12.86
C VAL A 170 17.48 27.87 11.77
N LEU A 171 18.05 28.31 10.64
CA LEU A 171 18.45 27.40 9.56
C LEU A 171 19.62 26.52 10.00
N LYS A 172 20.62 27.11 10.67
CA LYS A 172 21.74 26.36 11.27
C LYS A 172 21.23 25.24 12.18
N TRP A 173 20.36 25.57 13.13
CA TRP A 173 19.89 24.60 14.13
C TRP A 173 18.91 23.57 13.54
N TRP A 174 18.08 23.94 12.55
CA TRP A 174 17.25 22.96 11.83
C TRP A 174 18.08 22.02 10.95
N THR A 175 19.15 22.51 10.31
CA THR A 175 20.10 21.62 9.62
C THR A 175 20.73 20.64 10.61
N PHE A 176 21.09 21.07 11.81
CA PHE A 176 21.67 20.15 12.80
C PHE A 176 20.66 19.11 13.29
N MET A 177 19.43 19.54 13.56
CA MET A 177 18.35 18.67 13.99
C MET A 177 18.05 17.59 12.95
N THR A 178 17.76 17.99 11.71
CA THR A 178 17.38 17.07 10.61
C THR A 178 18.50 16.09 10.27
N SER A 179 19.74 16.55 10.35
CA SER A 179 20.90 15.68 10.21
C SER A 179 21.01 14.68 11.38
N ASP A 180 20.95 15.14 12.63
CA ASP A 180 21.06 14.24 13.79
C ASP A 180 19.92 13.21 13.81
N ILE A 181 18.69 13.60 13.42
CA ILE A 181 17.56 12.69 13.20
C ILE A 181 17.87 11.68 12.10
N SER A 182 18.36 12.13 10.94
CA SER A 182 18.70 11.24 9.84
C SER A 182 19.77 10.22 10.23
N GLY A 183 20.83 10.65 10.93
CA GLY A 183 21.88 9.76 11.43
C GLY A 183 21.34 8.69 12.39
N GLU A 184 20.49 9.09 13.33
CA GLU A 184 19.89 8.21 14.32
C GLU A 184 18.92 7.20 13.68
N LEU A 185 17.97 7.67 12.85
CA LEU A 185 16.97 6.81 12.20
C LEU A 185 17.61 5.85 11.19
N MET A 186 18.53 6.35 10.35
CA MET A 186 19.12 5.57 9.26
C MET A 186 20.19 4.60 9.76
N PHE A 187 21.04 5.03 10.70
CA PHE A 187 22.25 4.30 11.06
C PHE A 187 22.37 3.94 12.55
N GLY A 188 21.48 4.46 13.41
CA GLY A 188 21.56 4.25 14.86
C GLY A 188 22.67 5.07 15.53
N GLU A 189 23.20 6.09 14.84
CA GLU A 189 24.23 6.98 15.36
C GLU A 189 23.96 8.44 14.96
N SER A 190 23.63 9.26 15.95
CA SER A 190 23.60 10.71 15.82
C SER A 190 25.00 11.30 15.56
N TRP A 191 25.07 12.31 14.70
CA TRP A 191 26.31 13.05 14.45
C TRP A 191 26.66 14.07 15.55
N ASP A 192 25.76 14.23 16.53
CA ASP A 192 25.82 15.15 17.65
C ASP A 192 26.19 16.58 17.23
N MET A 193 25.64 17.03 16.10
CA MET A 193 25.85 18.41 15.65
C MET A 193 25.10 19.40 16.54
N LEU A 194 23.96 19.01 17.11
CA LEU A 194 23.28 19.80 18.13
C LEU A 194 24.09 19.95 19.41
N GLY A 195 24.83 18.91 19.82
CA GLY A 195 25.70 18.97 21.00
C GLY A 195 26.88 19.90 20.77
N LYS A 196 27.56 19.73 19.63
CA LYS A 196 28.79 20.46 19.28
C LYS A 196 28.55 21.87 18.73
N GLY A 197 27.34 22.18 18.26
CA GLY A 197 27.00 23.50 17.70
C GLY A 197 27.70 23.82 16.37
N GLN A 198 28.30 22.84 15.71
CA GLN A 198 29.08 23.02 14.48
C GLN A 198 28.81 21.91 13.45
N LYS A 199 28.81 22.29 12.16
CA LYS A 199 28.76 21.33 11.05
C LYS A 199 30.00 20.45 11.07
N ASN A 200 29.80 19.13 11.05
CA ASN A 200 30.87 18.18 10.80
C ASN A 200 31.35 18.26 9.33
N GLU A 201 32.51 17.66 9.03
CA GLU A 201 33.11 17.69 7.69
C GLU A 201 32.22 17.02 6.63
N PHE A 202 31.47 15.98 7.02
CA PHE A 202 30.58 15.25 6.14
C PHE A 202 29.40 16.11 5.65
N ILE A 203 28.67 16.79 6.54
CA ILE A 203 27.54 17.65 6.18
C ILE A 203 28.01 18.88 5.40
N ARG A 204 29.22 19.39 5.65
CA ARG A 204 29.84 20.41 4.79
C ARG A 204 30.06 19.89 3.37
N SER A 205 30.52 18.65 3.25
CA SER A 205 30.76 18.00 1.95
C SER A 205 29.45 17.71 1.21
N VAL A 206 28.38 17.29 1.91
CA VAL A 206 27.03 17.11 1.37
C VAL A 206 26.48 18.43 0.81
N ALA A 207 26.56 19.52 1.58
CA ALA A 207 26.07 20.83 1.13
C ALA A 207 26.80 21.33 -0.13
N ILE A 208 28.13 21.18 -0.18
CA ILE A 208 28.93 21.53 -1.36
C ILE A 208 28.56 20.63 -2.55
N TYR A 209 28.37 19.33 -2.31
CA TYR A 209 28.00 18.35 -3.34
C TYR A 209 26.63 18.64 -3.97
N ILE A 210 25.60 18.97 -3.18
CA ILE A 210 24.25 19.29 -3.70
C ILE A 210 24.30 20.51 -4.63
N GLN A 211 25.04 21.55 -4.24
CA GLN A 211 25.16 22.77 -5.05
C GLN A 211 25.97 22.52 -6.32
N SER A 212 27.07 21.77 -6.22
CA SER A 212 27.93 21.48 -7.37
C SER A 212 27.29 20.48 -8.34
N SER A 213 26.50 19.51 -7.86
CA SER A 213 25.86 18.48 -8.69
C SER A 213 24.82 19.05 -9.64
N GLY A 214 24.00 20.01 -9.18
CA GLY A 214 23.07 20.74 -10.04
C GLY A 214 23.78 21.49 -11.17
N LEU A 215 24.89 22.17 -10.85
CA LEU A 215 25.70 22.89 -11.84
C LEU A 215 26.39 21.94 -12.83
N MET A 216 26.97 20.84 -12.33
CA MET A 216 27.65 19.83 -13.14
C MET A 216 26.71 19.09 -14.10
N ALA A 217 25.47 18.84 -13.68
CA ALA A 217 24.46 18.17 -14.51
C ALA A 217 24.11 19.01 -15.75
N GLU A 218 24.16 20.34 -15.61
CA GLU A 218 23.81 21.32 -16.65
C GLU A 218 25.03 21.74 -17.50
N LEU A 219 26.22 21.69 -16.90
CA LEU A 219 27.51 22.09 -17.50
C LEU A 219 28.56 20.97 -17.40
N PRO A 220 28.47 19.91 -18.23
CA PRO A 220 29.34 18.74 -18.13
C PRO A 220 30.83 19.03 -18.37
N LEU A 221 31.16 20.07 -19.15
CA LEU A 221 32.56 20.48 -19.34
C LEU A 221 33.21 20.97 -18.04
N ILE A 222 32.45 21.64 -17.17
CA ILE A 222 32.94 22.09 -15.86
C ILE A 222 33.27 20.88 -14.99
N LYS A 223 32.47 19.80 -15.05
CA LYS A 223 32.77 18.54 -14.37
C LYS A 223 34.09 17.93 -14.85
N THR A 224 34.32 17.87 -16.17
CA THR A 224 35.54 17.30 -16.73
C THR A 224 36.78 18.12 -16.36
N VAL A 225 36.73 19.44 -16.51
CA VAL A 225 37.87 20.33 -16.18
C VAL A 225 38.09 20.39 -14.67
N GLY A 226 37.02 20.52 -13.88
CA GLY A 226 37.09 20.61 -12.42
C GLY A 226 37.68 19.37 -11.75
N ARG A 227 37.50 18.18 -12.34
CA ARG A 227 38.11 16.92 -11.85
C ARG A 227 39.62 16.84 -12.07
N LEU A 228 40.17 17.63 -12.99
CA LEU A 228 41.60 17.68 -13.31
C LEU A 228 42.36 18.67 -12.41
N ILE A 229 41.66 19.58 -11.73
CA ILE A 229 42.27 20.60 -10.87
C ILE A 229 42.56 19.98 -9.49
N PRO A 230 43.84 19.83 -9.07
CA PRO A 230 44.22 19.19 -7.81
C PRO A 230 44.10 20.15 -6.62
N HIS A 231 42.95 20.82 -6.46
CA HIS A 231 42.67 21.73 -5.34
C HIS A 231 41.65 21.11 -4.38
N PRO A 232 41.81 21.20 -3.04
CA PRO A 232 40.90 20.58 -2.07
C PRO A 232 39.41 20.91 -2.28
N TRP A 233 39.09 22.19 -2.52
CA TRP A 233 37.73 22.62 -2.84
C TRP A 233 37.20 21.97 -4.14
N CYS A 234 38.02 21.87 -5.20
CA CYS A 234 37.63 21.21 -6.44
C CYS A 234 37.42 19.70 -6.22
N ARG A 235 38.22 19.07 -5.37
CA ARG A 235 38.05 17.66 -4.99
C ARG A 235 36.70 17.44 -4.29
N THR A 236 36.34 18.27 -3.31
CA THR A 236 35.04 18.18 -2.62
C THR A 236 33.86 18.51 -3.56
N ALA A 237 33.99 19.53 -4.41
CA ALA A 237 32.92 19.93 -5.33
C ALA A 237 32.70 18.93 -6.48
N PHE A 238 33.76 18.40 -7.10
CA PHE A 238 33.67 17.56 -8.31
C PHE A 238 33.80 16.05 -8.05
N ARG A 239 34.21 15.66 -6.83
CA ARG A 239 34.26 14.27 -6.34
C ARG A 239 33.55 14.09 -4.99
N GLY A 240 32.64 14.99 -4.63
CA GLY A 240 31.91 14.95 -3.36
C GLY A 240 31.15 13.64 -3.11
N TRP A 241 30.68 12.98 -4.17
CA TRP A 241 30.02 11.68 -4.04
C TRP A 241 30.94 10.59 -3.47
N ASP A 242 32.23 10.60 -3.79
CA ASP A 242 33.18 9.61 -3.26
C ASP A 242 33.29 9.74 -1.74
N TYR A 243 33.27 10.98 -1.22
CA TYR A 243 33.23 11.25 0.22
C TYR A 243 31.90 10.84 0.85
N VAL A 244 30.78 11.11 0.17
CA VAL A 244 29.46 10.70 0.66
C VAL A 244 29.35 9.18 0.73
N LEU A 245 29.85 8.48 -0.29
CA LEU A 245 29.82 7.03 -0.37
C LEU A 245 30.77 6.36 0.64
N ASP A 246 31.98 6.88 0.81
CA ASP A 246 32.92 6.40 1.84
C ASP A 246 32.30 6.51 3.24
N TYR A 247 31.69 7.67 3.52
CA TYR A 247 31.01 7.90 4.78
C TYR A 247 29.80 6.97 4.97
N ALA A 248 28.93 6.88 3.97
CA ALA A 248 27.78 5.99 3.99
C ALA A 248 28.19 4.53 4.18
N SER A 249 29.32 4.12 3.59
CA SER A 249 29.89 2.78 3.76
C SER A 249 30.29 2.51 5.21
N ARG A 250 30.95 3.47 5.86
CA ARG A 250 31.30 3.39 7.29
C ARG A 250 30.06 3.40 8.18
N ALA A 251 29.07 4.23 7.86
CA ALA A 251 27.82 4.32 8.61
C ALA A 251 27.01 3.02 8.53
N VAL A 252 26.93 2.38 7.37
CA VAL A 252 26.27 1.06 7.18
C VAL A 252 27.02 -0.03 7.95
N GLU A 253 28.35 -0.03 7.93
CA GLU A 253 29.15 -1.00 8.70
C GLU A 253 28.97 -0.84 10.21
N ASN A 254 28.94 0.40 10.71
CA ASN A 254 28.65 0.69 12.12
C ASN A 254 27.21 0.30 12.49
N SER A 255 26.25 0.58 11.61
CA SER A 255 24.85 0.19 11.73
C SER A 255 24.70 -1.33 11.87
N LYS A 256 25.44 -2.13 11.08
CA LYS A 256 25.46 -3.60 11.19
C LYS A 256 25.88 -4.07 12.58
N LYS A 257 26.96 -3.51 13.13
CA LYS A 257 27.46 -3.84 14.47
C LYS A 257 26.46 -3.49 15.56
N ARG A 258 25.79 -2.34 15.44
CA ARG A 258 24.77 -1.88 16.38
C ARG A 258 23.51 -2.73 16.35
N THR A 259 23.06 -3.14 15.16
CA THR A 259 21.95 -4.08 15.03
C THR A 259 22.26 -5.45 15.66
N GLN A 260 23.51 -5.92 15.57
CA GLN A 260 23.96 -7.12 16.30
C GLN A 260 23.95 -6.93 17.83
N MET A 261 24.12 -5.69 18.30
CA MET A 261 24.00 -5.31 19.73
C MET A 261 22.54 -5.04 20.17
N GLY A 262 21.56 -5.21 19.28
CA GLY A 262 20.14 -5.02 19.58
C GLY A 262 19.62 -3.59 19.37
N GLU A 263 20.43 -2.67 18.86
CA GLU A 263 20.02 -1.31 18.56
C GLU A 263 19.26 -1.22 17.22
N ARG A 264 18.19 -0.42 17.20
CA ARG A 264 17.29 -0.29 16.05
C ARG A 264 17.83 0.75 15.07
N ASN A 265 17.80 0.46 13.78
CA ASN A 265 18.00 1.44 12.70
C ASN A 265 17.46 0.89 11.35
N ILE A 266 17.13 1.80 10.44
CA ILE A 266 16.46 1.47 9.18
C ILE A 266 17.36 0.63 8.25
N PHE A 267 18.62 1.02 8.06
CA PHE A 267 19.51 0.32 7.12
C PHE A 267 19.98 -1.05 7.62
N GLY A 268 20.15 -1.22 8.93
CA GLY A 268 20.51 -2.50 9.55
C GLY A 268 19.41 -3.55 9.40
N THR A 269 18.15 -3.14 9.50
CA THR A 269 16.98 -4.02 9.25
C THR A 269 16.91 -4.46 7.79
N ILE A 270 17.19 -3.54 6.85
CA ILE A 270 17.19 -3.81 5.42
C ILE A 270 18.38 -4.70 5.02
N LEU A 271 19.55 -4.48 5.62
CA LEU A 271 20.75 -5.32 5.42
C LEU A 271 20.50 -6.76 5.91
N ALA A 272 19.87 -6.93 7.07
CA ALA A 272 19.48 -8.24 7.58
C ALA A 272 18.41 -8.96 6.72
N GLY A 273 17.61 -8.20 5.95
CA GLY A 273 16.70 -8.74 4.94
C GLY A 273 17.42 -9.16 3.66
N ALA A 274 18.40 -8.38 3.20
CA ALA A 274 19.24 -8.68 2.04
C ALA A 274 20.07 -9.96 2.23
N GLU A 275 20.65 -10.16 3.42
CA GLU A 275 21.41 -11.39 3.76
C GLU A 275 20.54 -12.67 3.77
N LYS A 276 19.20 -12.54 3.80
CA LYS A 276 18.22 -13.66 3.76
C LYS A 276 17.72 -13.98 2.34
N GLY A 277 18.36 -13.42 1.30
CA GLY A 277 18.08 -13.75 -0.11
C GLY A 277 17.24 -12.73 -0.88
N GLU A 278 17.26 -11.44 -0.50
CA GLU A 278 16.64 -10.36 -1.28
C GLU A 278 17.60 -9.72 -2.31
N ILE A 279 17.03 -8.95 -3.25
CA ILE A 279 17.57 -8.52 -4.57
C ILE A 279 18.72 -7.48 -4.51
N LEU A 280 19.07 -6.93 -3.33
CA LEU A 280 20.01 -5.80 -3.22
C LEU A 280 21.44 -6.24 -2.88
N THR A 281 22.42 -5.71 -3.61
CA THR A 281 23.84 -5.89 -3.25
C THR A 281 24.24 -5.01 -2.07
N GLU A 282 25.34 -5.35 -1.39
CA GLU A 282 25.90 -4.49 -0.33
C GLU A 282 26.23 -3.08 -0.85
N PHE A 283 26.72 -3.00 -2.09
CA PHE A 283 26.97 -1.72 -2.76
C PHE A 283 25.68 -0.91 -2.95
N ASP A 284 24.58 -1.56 -3.36
CA ASP A 284 23.27 -0.91 -3.48
C ASP A 284 22.84 -0.27 -2.16
N ILE A 285 23.02 -0.98 -1.04
CA ILE A 285 22.64 -0.50 0.29
C ILE A 285 23.49 0.73 0.68
N LYS A 286 24.81 0.67 0.47
CA LYS A 286 25.72 1.81 0.73
C LYS A 286 25.41 3.01 -0.15
N ASN A 287 25.07 2.76 -1.43
CA ASN A 287 24.67 3.81 -2.37
C ASN A 287 23.35 4.47 -1.94
N GLU A 288 22.36 3.69 -1.50
CA GLU A 288 21.09 4.24 -0.99
C GLU A 288 21.29 5.00 0.32
N ALA A 289 22.13 4.51 1.24
CA ALA A 289 22.49 5.23 2.47
C ALA A 289 23.02 6.64 2.20
N GLY A 290 23.90 6.79 1.21
CA GLY A 290 24.37 8.10 0.75
C GLY A 290 23.23 8.97 0.19
N ASN A 291 22.37 8.40 -0.66
CA ASN A 291 21.26 9.14 -1.28
C ASN A 291 20.23 9.64 -0.26
N PHE A 292 19.85 8.80 0.70
CA PHE A 292 18.88 9.16 1.75
C PHE A 292 19.43 10.25 2.67
N THR A 293 20.72 10.18 3.03
CA THR A 293 21.37 11.18 3.87
C THR A 293 21.36 12.57 3.23
N VAL A 294 21.68 12.62 1.93
CA VAL A 294 21.66 13.86 1.13
C VAL A 294 20.23 14.41 1.04
N ALA A 295 19.23 13.54 0.82
CA ALA A 295 17.85 13.95 0.64
C ALA A 295 17.17 14.44 1.93
N ALA A 296 17.41 13.80 3.07
CA ALA A 296 16.67 14.07 4.31
C ALA A 296 17.15 15.32 5.07
N THR A 297 18.41 15.70 4.93
CA THR A 297 19.00 16.82 5.69
C THR A 297 18.47 18.19 5.22
N ASP A 298 18.79 18.60 4.00
CA ASP A 298 18.61 20.00 3.59
C ASP A 298 17.14 20.36 3.36
N THR A 299 16.32 19.46 2.81
CA THR A 299 14.94 19.79 2.41
C THR A 299 14.04 20.06 3.61
N THR A 300 14.16 19.26 4.67
CA THR A 300 13.34 19.46 5.86
C THR A 300 13.78 20.72 6.59
N ALA A 301 15.09 20.97 6.72
CA ALA A 301 15.61 22.18 7.37
C ALA A 301 15.10 23.46 6.71
N VAL A 302 15.13 23.53 5.37
CA VAL A 302 14.59 24.66 4.60
C VAL A 302 13.10 24.84 4.83
N THR A 303 12.33 23.74 4.83
CA THR A 303 10.88 23.77 5.06
C THR A 303 10.56 24.33 6.45
N LEU A 304 11.28 23.90 7.48
CA LEU A 304 11.11 24.40 8.86
C LEU A 304 11.52 25.87 9.00
N SER A 305 12.61 26.29 8.36
CA SER A 305 13.03 27.69 8.36
C SER A 305 11.94 28.58 7.75
N TYR A 306 11.35 28.20 6.62
CA TYR A 306 10.27 28.97 6.02
C TYR A 306 8.98 28.92 6.82
N LEU A 307 8.70 27.81 7.50
CA LEU A 307 7.55 27.72 8.41
C LEU A 307 7.69 28.72 9.56
N ILE A 308 8.85 28.74 10.23
CA ILE A 308 9.13 29.70 11.30
C ILE A 308 9.10 31.13 10.78
N TYR A 309 9.69 31.38 9.61
CA TYR A 309 9.59 32.69 8.95
C TYR A 309 8.13 33.09 8.70
N ALA A 310 7.29 32.20 8.18
CA ALA A 310 5.90 32.50 7.86
C ALA A 310 5.08 32.84 9.11
N VAL A 311 5.30 32.10 10.20
CA VAL A 311 4.65 32.30 11.50
C VAL A 311 5.15 33.59 12.17
N LEU A 312 6.47 33.77 12.30
CA LEU A 312 7.04 34.93 12.99
C LEU A 312 6.79 36.26 12.25
N SER A 313 6.70 36.21 10.92
CA SER A 313 6.34 37.39 10.12
C SER A 313 4.87 37.81 10.27
N ARG A 314 4.04 37.02 10.98
CA ARG A 314 2.60 37.22 11.12
C ARG A 314 2.17 37.10 12.58
N PRO A 315 2.27 38.17 13.38
CA PRO A 315 1.98 38.12 14.82
C PRO A 315 0.61 37.54 15.18
N LYS A 316 -0.43 37.85 14.39
CA LYS A 316 -1.79 37.28 14.58
C LYS A 316 -1.80 35.76 14.41
N LEU A 317 -1.17 35.26 13.34
CA LEU A 317 -1.05 33.83 13.08
C LEU A 317 -0.22 33.13 14.16
N ARG A 318 0.89 33.75 14.59
CA ARG A 318 1.70 33.27 15.70
C ARG A 318 0.87 33.11 16.98
N ALA A 319 0.14 34.15 17.40
CA ALA A 319 -0.68 34.11 18.60
C ALA A 319 -1.77 33.03 18.52
N ALA A 320 -2.41 32.90 17.35
CA ALA A 320 -3.43 31.88 17.12
C ALA A 320 -2.85 30.44 17.17
N ILE A 321 -1.68 30.22 16.58
CA ILE A 321 -0.97 28.92 16.67
C ILE A 321 -0.50 28.65 18.10
N GLU A 322 0.04 29.64 18.81
CA GLU A 322 0.44 29.49 20.22
C GLU A 322 -0.77 29.13 21.10
N ALA A 323 -1.93 29.75 20.85
CA ALA A 323 -3.19 29.42 21.53
C ALA A 323 -3.66 28.00 21.19
N GLU A 324 -3.67 27.61 19.91
CA GLU A 324 -4.05 26.27 19.47
C GLU A 324 -3.13 25.19 20.04
N VAL A 325 -1.80 25.40 20.00
CA VAL A 325 -0.83 24.43 20.54
C VAL A 325 -0.88 24.37 22.07
N SER A 326 -1.32 25.44 22.74
CA SER A 326 -1.49 25.44 24.21
C SER A 326 -2.58 24.49 24.71
N THR A 327 -3.51 24.07 23.84
CA THR A 327 -4.55 23.10 24.20
C THR A 327 -4.04 21.66 24.27
N LEU A 328 -2.83 21.39 23.78
CA LEU A 328 -2.23 20.06 23.82
C LEU A 328 -1.88 19.65 25.27
N PRO A 329 -2.05 18.37 25.63
CA PRO A 329 -1.61 17.86 26.93
C PRO A 329 -0.08 17.89 27.08
N ASP A 330 0.45 17.75 28.30
CA ASP A 330 1.91 17.81 28.54
C ASP A 330 2.67 16.64 27.87
N ASN A 331 2.02 15.49 27.76
CA ASN A 331 2.51 14.27 27.13
C ASN A 331 1.91 14.04 25.73
N PHE A 332 1.64 15.12 24.98
CA PHE A 332 1.06 15.01 23.64
C PHE A 332 1.93 14.19 22.69
N THR A 333 1.26 13.42 21.84
CA THR A 333 1.81 12.58 20.77
C THR A 333 1.70 13.28 19.42
N ASP A 334 2.34 12.74 18.38
CA ASP A 334 2.19 13.21 17.00
C ASP A 334 0.72 13.12 16.52
N ALA A 335 -0.04 12.13 17.03
CA ALA A 335 -1.46 11.99 16.73
C ALA A 335 -2.27 13.19 17.26
N ASP A 336 -1.94 13.71 18.45
CA ASP A 336 -2.59 14.90 18.99
C ASP A 336 -2.32 16.14 18.14
N VAL A 337 -1.11 16.27 17.60
CA VAL A 337 -0.73 17.42 16.74
C VAL A 337 -1.45 17.40 15.39
N GLU A 338 -1.78 16.23 14.85
CA GLU A 338 -2.56 16.12 13.61
C GLU A 338 -3.99 16.64 13.74
N THR A 339 -4.51 16.72 14.97
CA THR A 339 -5.86 17.26 15.21
C THR A 339 -5.90 18.79 15.15
N LEU A 340 -4.75 19.47 15.11
CA LEU A 340 -4.67 20.93 15.13
C LEU A 340 -4.88 21.53 13.72
N PRO A 341 -6.06 22.09 13.40
CA PRO A 341 -6.39 22.52 12.05
C PRO A 341 -5.51 23.68 11.56
N LEU A 342 -5.31 24.74 12.37
CA LEU A 342 -4.56 25.92 11.95
C LEU A 342 -3.08 25.60 11.75
N LEU A 343 -2.52 24.76 12.60
CA LEU A 343 -1.14 24.31 12.49
C LEU A 343 -0.88 23.54 11.20
N ASN A 344 -1.70 22.53 10.91
CA ASN A 344 -1.56 21.70 9.72
C ASN A 344 -1.85 22.48 8.43
N ALA A 345 -2.83 23.39 8.48
CA ALA A 345 -3.08 24.37 7.43
C ALA A 345 -1.86 25.27 7.17
N THR A 346 -1.19 25.73 8.23
CA THR A 346 0.02 26.57 8.12
C THR A 346 1.19 25.81 7.51
N ILE A 347 1.39 24.54 7.88
CA ILE A 347 2.42 23.68 7.26
C ILE A 347 2.11 23.48 5.77
N SER A 348 0.85 23.23 5.43
CA SER A 348 0.41 23.02 4.05
C SER A 348 0.61 24.29 3.21
N GLU A 349 0.25 25.45 3.74
CA GLU A 349 0.44 26.74 3.06
C GLU A 349 1.92 27.11 2.91
N THR A 350 2.73 26.80 3.92
CA THR A 350 4.20 26.92 3.84
C THR A 350 4.74 26.03 2.75
N SER A 351 4.29 24.78 2.65
CA SER A 351 4.74 23.84 1.62
C SER A 351 4.31 24.30 0.22
N ARG A 352 3.13 24.93 0.08
CA ARG A 352 2.69 25.52 -1.19
C ARG A 352 3.59 26.67 -1.64
N LEU A 353 3.80 27.67 -0.78
CA LEU A 353 4.53 28.89 -1.14
C LEU A 353 6.05 28.74 -1.08
N PHE A 354 6.56 27.93 -0.15
CA PHE A 354 7.99 27.89 0.19
C PHE A 354 8.57 26.47 0.16
N ALA A 355 8.04 25.59 -0.70
CA ALA A 355 8.56 24.22 -0.81
C ALA A 355 10.08 24.18 -1.03
N ALA A 356 10.77 23.25 -0.39
CA ALA A 356 12.21 23.07 -0.62
C ALA A 356 12.53 22.67 -2.08
N ALA A 357 11.61 21.96 -2.74
CA ALA A 357 11.73 21.52 -4.13
C ALA A 357 10.66 22.19 -5.03
N GLN A 358 10.79 23.49 -5.28
CA GLN A 358 9.85 24.29 -6.09
C GLN A 358 10.10 24.23 -7.61
N GLY A 359 11.25 23.71 -8.03
CA GLY A 359 11.65 23.67 -9.44
C GLY A 359 10.91 22.64 -10.29
N ALA A 360 11.23 22.64 -11.58
CA ALA A 360 10.75 21.63 -12.53
C ALA A 360 11.27 20.22 -12.17
N PHE A 361 10.42 19.20 -12.29
CA PHE A 361 10.82 17.79 -12.20
C PHE A 361 10.90 17.16 -13.60
N PRO A 362 12.03 17.27 -14.32
CA PRO A 362 12.09 16.92 -15.74
C PRO A 362 11.74 15.45 -15.99
N ARG A 363 10.85 15.22 -16.94
CA ARG A 363 10.46 13.91 -17.46
C ARG A 363 10.78 13.82 -18.94
N ARG A 364 10.86 12.59 -19.44
CA ARG A 364 11.01 12.29 -20.86
C ARG A 364 9.66 11.87 -21.41
N ALA A 365 9.23 12.49 -22.51
CA ALA A 365 8.03 12.09 -23.23
C ALA A 365 8.14 10.62 -23.69
N PRO A 366 7.09 9.81 -23.51
CA PRO A 366 7.12 8.37 -23.78
C PRO A 366 7.18 8.05 -25.28
N PRO A 367 7.42 6.77 -25.64
CA PRO A 367 7.29 6.30 -27.02
C PRO A 367 5.92 6.65 -27.62
N GLY A 368 5.94 7.19 -28.84
CA GLY A 368 4.74 7.71 -29.51
C GLY A 368 4.34 9.14 -29.12
N GLY A 369 5.09 9.80 -28.23
CA GLY A 369 4.85 11.18 -27.82
C GLY A 369 3.76 11.36 -26.77
N LEU A 370 3.45 12.61 -26.47
CA LEU A 370 2.48 13.03 -25.46
C LEU A 370 1.74 14.28 -25.93
N ASP A 371 0.41 14.28 -25.85
CA ASP A 371 -0.38 15.49 -26.07
C ASP A 371 -0.34 16.38 -24.83
N LEU A 372 0.13 17.62 -24.96
CA LEU A 372 0.09 18.65 -23.91
C LEU A 372 -0.52 19.93 -24.47
N GLU A 373 -1.61 20.42 -23.88
CA GLU A 373 -2.31 21.64 -24.32
C GLU A 373 -2.65 21.66 -25.83
N GLY A 374 -3.00 20.51 -26.40
CA GLY A 374 -3.29 20.37 -27.84
C GLY A 374 -2.05 20.31 -28.74
N TYR A 375 -0.85 20.33 -28.17
CA TYR A 375 0.41 20.13 -28.88
C TYR A 375 0.89 18.69 -28.73
N MET A 376 1.09 18.02 -29.87
CA MET A 376 1.74 16.70 -29.89
C MET A 376 3.24 16.85 -29.63
N ILE A 377 3.64 16.56 -28.39
CA ILE A 377 5.03 16.55 -27.97
C ILE A 377 5.68 15.23 -28.43
N PRO A 378 6.75 15.27 -29.23
CA PRO A 378 7.44 14.08 -29.69
C PRO A 378 8.08 13.33 -28.52
N GLU A 379 8.24 12.02 -28.72
CA GLU A 379 9.06 11.15 -27.89
C GLU A 379 10.44 11.77 -27.62
N ASN A 380 11.02 11.47 -26.45
CA ASN A 380 12.34 11.92 -26.01
C ASN A 380 12.47 13.44 -25.76
N THR A 381 11.41 14.22 -25.94
CA THR A 381 11.36 15.61 -25.49
C THR A 381 11.35 15.69 -23.97
N THR A 382 12.08 16.66 -23.40
CA THR A 382 12.02 16.94 -21.97
C THR A 382 10.75 17.73 -21.66
N VAL A 383 9.92 17.21 -20.76
CA VAL A 383 8.66 17.83 -20.32
C VAL A 383 8.64 17.98 -18.81
N SER A 384 8.05 19.05 -18.30
CA SER A 384 7.87 19.25 -16.85
C SER A 384 6.73 20.22 -16.56
N ALA A 385 6.13 20.10 -15.39
CA ALA A 385 5.44 21.21 -14.72
C ALA A 385 6.22 21.61 -13.47
N GLN A 386 6.39 22.92 -13.24
CA GLN A 386 7.09 23.43 -12.06
C GLN A 386 6.13 23.81 -10.94
N SER A 387 6.38 23.30 -9.74
CA SER A 387 5.56 23.57 -8.56
C SER A 387 5.49 25.07 -8.25
N TYR A 388 6.60 25.82 -8.42
CA TYR A 388 6.65 27.26 -8.16
C TYR A 388 5.52 28.04 -8.82
N THR A 389 5.31 27.81 -10.13
CA THR A 389 4.30 28.52 -10.93
C THR A 389 2.92 27.92 -10.72
N MET A 390 2.79 26.58 -10.73
CA MET A 390 1.49 25.92 -10.51
C MET A 390 0.86 26.34 -9.19
N HIS A 391 1.66 26.40 -8.12
CA HIS A 391 1.20 26.80 -6.79
C HIS A 391 0.83 28.28 -6.71
N ARG A 392 1.24 29.12 -7.68
CA ARG A 392 1.03 30.57 -7.72
C ARG A 392 0.09 31.02 -8.84
N LYS A 393 -0.61 30.08 -9.47
CA LYS A 393 -1.62 30.38 -10.49
C LYS A 393 -2.90 30.82 -9.80
N GLU A 394 -3.30 32.07 -10.04
CA GLU A 394 -4.48 32.69 -9.42
C GLU A 394 -5.78 31.93 -9.73
N ASP A 395 -5.89 31.32 -10.92
CA ASP A 395 -7.04 30.50 -11.30
C ASP A 395 -7.21 29.26 -10.41
N LEU A 396 -6.12 28.78 -9.79
CA LEU A 396 -6.12 27.61 -8.91
C LEU A 396 -6.11 28.04 -7.44
N PHE A 397 -5.40 29.11 -7.11
CA PHE A 397 -5.28 29.62 -5.74
C PHE A 397 -5.61 31.11 -5.73
N PRO A 398 -6.84 31.51 -5.37
CA PRO A 398 -7.19 32.92 -5.23
C PRO A 398 -6.26 33.62 -4.22
N ASN A 399 -5.77 34.80 -4.60
CA ASN A 399 -4.71 35.53 -3.91
C ASN A 399 -3.49 34.61 -3.72
N ALA A 400 -2.99 34.06 -4.83
CA ALA A 400 -2.04 32.95 -4.81
C ALA A 400 -0.74 33.29 -4.10
N LEU A 401 -0.33 34.57 -4.10
CA LEU A 401 0.88 35.04 -3.44
C LEU A 401 0.67 35.35 -1.95
N GLU A 402 -0.58 35.47 -1.49
CA GLU A 402 -0.90 35.66 -0.09
C GLU A 402 -0.74 34.35 0.68
N PHE A 403 -0.03 34.43 1.81
CA PHE A 403 0.07 33.32 2.75
C PHE A 403 -1.21 33.26 3.58
N ASN A 404 -2.10 32.34 3.23
CA ASN A 404 -3.39 32.17 3.88
C ASN A 404 -3.57 30.69 4.28
N PRO A 405 -3.38 30.33 5.56
CA PRO A 405 -3.65 28.98 6.06
C PRO A 405 -5.12 28.57 5.92
N GLU A 406 -6.07 29.48 6.05
CA GLU A 406 -7.51 29.16 6.07
C GLU A 406 -8.00 28.51 4.77
N ARG A 407 -7.25 28.66 3.65
CA ARG A 407 -7.52 27.97 2.38
C ARG A 407 -7.43 26.44 2.46
N TRP A 408 -6.90 25.91 3.56
CA TRP A 408 -6.73 24.48 3.81
C TRP A 408 -7.78 23.92 4.79
N PHE A 409 -8.66 24.77 5.34
CA PHE A 409 -9.74 24.33 6.22
C PHE A 409 -10.80 23.54 5.46
N ALA A 410 -11.53 22.67 6.15
CA ALA A 410 -12.55 21.83 5.53
C ALA A 410 -13.69 22.67 4.94
N GLU A 411 -13.99 23.80 5.55
CA GLU A 411 -14.99 24.79 5.16
C GLU A 411 -14.55 25.64 3.95
N SER A 412 -13.27 25.56 3.55
CA SER A 412 -12.77 26.30 2.41
C SER A 412 -13.14 25.61 1.08
N ASN A 413 -13.67 26.37 0.12
CA ASN A 413 -14.06 25.89 -1.21
C ASN A 413 -12.84 25.69 -2.15
N MET A 414 -11.73 25.13 -1.66
CA MET A 414 -10.56 24.87 -2.51
C MET A 414 -10.90 23.79 -3.55
N SER A 415 -10.73 24.13 -4.83
CA SER A 415 -11.09 23.26 -5.94
C SER A 415 -10.29 21.94 -5.96
N SER A 416 -10.89 20.89 -6.50
CA SER A 416 -10.22 19.59 -6.70
C SER A 416 -8.98 19.72 -7.59
N ASP A 417 -9.02 20.66 -8.53
CA ASP A 417 -7.91 20.93 -9.45
C ASP A 417 -6.75 21.63 -8.75
N ALA A 418 -7.02 22.57 -7.86
CA ALA A 418 -6.00 23.17 -6.99
C ALA A 418 -5.32 22.10 -6.14
N LYS A 419 -6.10 21.23 -5.48
CA LYS A 419 -5.57 20.10 -4.68
C LYS A 419 -4.70 19.15 -5.51
N ALA A 420 -5.09 18.86 -6.76
CA ALA A 420 -4.39 17.90 -7.63
C ALA A 420 -2.99 18.36 -8.08
N VAL A 421 -2.73 19.67 -8.06
CA VAL A 421 -1.46 20.25 -8.55
C VAL A 421 -0.50 20.64 -7.44
N VAL A 422 -0.93 20.54 -6.17
CA VAL A 422 -0.07 20.77 -5.01
C VAL A 422 0.94 19.63 -4.93
N SER A 423 2.19 19.91 -5.31
CA SER A 423 3.26 18.90 -5.39
C SER A 423 4.58 19.35 -4.77
N PRO A 424 4.61 19.80 -3.49
CA PRO A 424 5.84 20.20 -2.81
C PRO A 424 6.83 19.04 -2.61
N PHE A 425 6.33 17.80 -2.61
CA PHE A 425 7.09 16.56 -2.49
C PHE A 425 7.13 15.74 -3.79
N GLY A 426 6.80 16.37 -4.92
CA GLY A 426 6.51 15.68 -6.18
C GLY A 426 5.13 15.01 -6.17
N SER A 427 4.85 14.20 -7.20
CA SER A 427 3.55 13.54 -7.40
C SER A 427 3.69 12.14 -8.02
N GLY A 428 2.60 11.37 -7.94
CA GLY A 428 2.47 10.05 -8.55
C GLY A 428 3.42 9.00 -8.00
N SER A 429 3.82 8.05 -8.84
CA SER A 429 4.68 6.92 -8.46
C SER A 429 6.09 7.31 -7.98
N ARG A 430 6.47 8.58 -8.18
CA ARG A 430 7.78 9.14 -7.82
C ARG A 430 7.73 10.16 -6.68
N ILE A 431 6.60 10.28 -5.96
CA ILE A 431 6.45 11.16 -4.80
C ILE A 431 7.50 10.85 -3.70
N CYS A 432 7.92 11.85 -2.93
CA CYS A 432 8.89 11.65 -1.84
C CYS A 432 8.51 10.47 -0.93
N ILE A 433 9.49 9.64 -0.58
CA ILE A 433 9.32 8.51 0.35
C ILE A 433 9.34 8.97 1.82
N GLY A 434 10.09 10.04 2.12
CA GLY A 434 10.24 10.58 3.48
C GLY A 434 9.20 11.61 3.89
N ILE A 435 8.09 11.75 3.14
CA ILE A 435 7.08 12.79 3.37
C ILE A 435 6.54 12.79 4.81
N HIS A 436 6.25 11.61 5.36
CA HIS A 436 5.72 11.49 6.73
C HIS A 436 6.76 11.86 7.79
N CYS A 437 8.04 11.57 7.54
CA CYS A 437 9.13 11.97 8.43
C CYS A 437 9.20 13.50 8.52
N THR A 438 9.14 14.20 7.38
CA THR A 438 9.12 15.67 7.34
C THR A 438 7.94 16.26 8.11
N PHE A 439 6.74 15.67 8.03
CA PHE A 439 5.58 16.17 8.78
C PHE A 439 5.72 15.98 10.30
N ILE A 440 6.22 14.81 10.74
CA ILE A 440 6.49 14.53 12.16
C ILE A 440 7.58 15.47 12.70
N GLU A 441 8.68 15.63 11.95
CA GLU A 441 9.76 16.56 12.29
C GLU A 441 9.27 18.01 12.39
N ALA A 442 8.35 18.40 11.49
CA ALA A 442 7.72 19.70 11.58
C ALA A 442 6.93 19.82 12.87
N ALA A 443 6.04 18.87 13.18
CA ALA A 443 5.15 18.89 14.33
C ALA A 443 5.88 18.92 15.71
N ALA A 444 7.01 18.24 15.83
CA ALA A 444 7.68 17.94 17.10
C ALA A 444 8.11 19.12 18.03
N PRO A 445 8.63 20.28 17.57
CA PRO A 445 9.31 21.25 18.44
C PRO A 445 8.43 22.18 19.32
N ARG A 446 7.14 21.91 19.55
CA ARG A 446 6.15 23.02 19.66
C ARG A 446 5.54 23.35 21.02
N LYS A 447 5.79 22.60 22.11
CA LYS A 447 5.28 22.98 23.45
C LYS A 447 6.34 23.70 24.29
N ARG A 448 6.03 24.92 24.75
CA ARG A 448 6.88 25.71 25.66
C ARG A 448 6.81 25.10 27.07
N THR A 449 7.89 24.48 27.53
CA THR A 449 8.05 24.17 28.97
C THR A 449 8.49 25.45 29.68
N VAL A 450 7.57 26.10 30.41
CA VAL A 450 7.95 27.12 31.39
C VAL A 450 8.64 26.41 32.55
N PRO A 451 9.85 26.81 32.97
CA PRO A 451 10.48 26.24 34.16
C PRO A 451 9.65 26.58 35.40
N ALA A 452 9.25 25.56 36.16
CA ALA A 452 8.75 25.73 37.50
C ALA A 452 9.94 26.06 38.41
N ASP A 453 10.24 27.35 38.60
CA ASP A 453 10.94 27.90 39.78
C ASP A 453 11.03 29.45 39.73
N GLY A 454 10.09 30.11 40.45
CA GLY A 454 10.20 31.40 41.16
C GLY A 454 10.36 32.74 40.39
N PRO A 455 10.03 33.91 40.99
CA PRO A 455 9.84 34.17 42.43
C PRO A 455 8.48 34.77 42.85
N GLN A 456 8.18 34.62 44.14
CA GLN A 456 7.10 35.27 44.90
C GLN A 456 7.12 36.80 44.78
N ALA A 457 5.94 37.41 44.68
CA ALA A 457 5.69 38.79 45.11
C ALA A 457 4.19 38.98 45.46
N ASP A 458 3.91 38.89 46.75
CA ASP A 458 3.06 39.72 47.60
C ASP A 458 1.67 40.24 47.19
N GLN A 459 0.77 40.08 48.17
CA GLN A 459 -0.57 40.61 48.31
C GLN A 459 -0.65 42.14 48.16
N VAL A 460 -1.63 42.64 47.39
CA VAL A 460 -2.34 43.89 47.70
C VAL A 460 -3.82 43.76 47.27
N ASN A 461 -4.72 43.98 48.24
CA ASN A 461 -6.18 44.12 48.09
C ASN A 461 -6.58 45.37 47.28
N ALA A 462 -7.71 45.32 46.54
CA ALA A 462 -8.80 46.32 46.62
C ALA A 462 -9.86 46.20 45.48
N SER A 463 -11.09 45.86 45.89
CA SER A 463 -12.40 46.47 45.56
C SER A 463 -12.82 46.96 44.14
N VAL A 464 -13.91 46.36 43.65
CA VAL A 464 -15.26 46.95 43.37
C VAL A 464 -15.48 47.91 42.16
N ASP A 465 -16.61 47.63 41.47
CA ASP A 465 -17.47 48.45 40.59
C ASP A 465 -17.33 48.44 39.05
N ALA A 466 -18.42 47.97 38.41
CA ALA A 466 -18.87 48.35 37.06
C ALA A 466 -19.82 49.58 37.19
N PRO A 467 -20.16 50.41 36.15
CA PRO A 467 -21.05 49.95 35.06
C PRO A 467 -21.12 50.75 33.70
N SER A 468 -21.82 50.14 32.72
CA SER A 468 -22.84 50.72 31.79
C SER A 468 -22.56 51.36 30.39
N ARG A 469 -23.35 50.85 29.40
CA ARG A 469 -24.09 51.47 28.23
C ARG A 469 -23.31 52.12 27.06
N ARG A 470 -23.76 52.20 25.78
CA ARG A 470 -24.74 51.56 24.83
C ARG A 470 -24.70 52.38 23.49
N GLN A 471 -25.17 51.81 22.35
CA GLN A 471 -25.64 52.43 21.06
C GLN A 471 -24.61 52.83 19.97
N THR A 472 -24.86 52.83 18.63
CA THR A 472 -25.51 51.98 17.59
C THR A 472 -25.38 52.70 16.22
N VAL A 473 -25.45 51.96 15.09
CA VAL A 473 -25.89 52.33 13.70
C VAL A 473 -24.83 52.72 12.60
N ALA A 474 -24.95 52.07 11.42
CA ALA A 474 -24.21 52.14 10.13
C ALA A 474 -24.76 53.25 9.15
N PRO A 475 -24.38 53.47 7.84
CA PRO A 475 -24.05 52.51 6.75
C PRO A 475 -23.01 52.95 5.63
N SER A 476 -22.88 52.09 4.59
CA SER A 476 -21.99 52.03 3.37
C SER A 476 -22.41 52.96 2.18
N PRO A 477 -21.93 52.89 0.89
CA PRO A 477 -20.72 52.33 0.21
C PRO A 477 -20.04 53.25 -0.88
N SER A 478 -18.95 52.73 -1.49
CA SER A 478 -18.46 52.92 -2.88
C SER A 478 -17.48 54.06 -3.25
N GLN A 479 -16.26 53.70 -3.69
CA GLN A 479 -15.64 54.01 -5.00
C GLN A 479 -14.15 53.57 -5.04
N VAL A 480 -13.80 52.76 -6.04
CA VAL A 480 -12.45 52.31 -6.48
C VAL A 480 -11.98 53.37 -7.52
N PRO A 481 -10.68 53.79 -7.69
CA PRO A 481 -9.57 52.90 -8.06
C PRO A 481 -8.12 53.34 -7.74
N GLY A 482 -7.15 52.43 -7.98
CA GLY A 482 -5.76 52.79 -8.27
C GLY A 482 -4.73 51.91 -7.56
N GLY A 483 -3.82 51.30 -8.33
CA GLY A 483 -2.81 50.35 -7.86
C GLY A 483 -1.39 50.91 -7.76
N PHE A 484 -0.47 50.03 -7.34
CA PHE A 484 1.00 50.14 -7.29
C PHE A 484 1.54 51.23 -6.33
N THR A 485 2.65 51.10 -5.59
CA THR A 485 3.91 50.33 -5.71
C THR A 485 4.57 50.22 -4.32
N ASP A 486 5.54 49.31 -4.25
CA ASP A 486 6.54 49.06 -3.19
C ASP A 486 7.02 50.25 -2.35
N GLY A 487 7.29 49.92 -1.08
CA GLY A 487 8.51 50.35 -0.40
C GLY A 487 8.32 51.45 0.63
N GLN A 488 8.21 51.05 1.91
CA GLN A 488 8.78 51.65 3.14
C GLN A 488 7.87 51.34 4.33
N PHE A 489 8.35 50.51 5.26
CA PHE A 489 7.78 50.43 6.60
C PHE A 489 8.43 51.51 7.47
N PRO A 490 7.65 52.38 8.16
CA PRO A 490 8.13 53.08 9.33
C PRO A 490 7.76 52.33 10.61
N GLU A 491 8.70 52.35 11.55
CA GLU A 491 8.60 51.85 12.91
C GLU A 491 7.61 52.64 13.78
N GLY A 492 7.05 51.94 14.78
CA GLY A 492 6.78 52.50 16.11
C GLY A 492 5.58 53.45 16.27
N GLY A 493 4.45 52.90 16.73
CA GLY A 493 3.37 53.66 17.38
C GLY A 493 2.08 52.83 17.57
N PRO A 494 1.45 52.81 18.75
CA PRO A 494 0.26 52.00 18.99
C PRO A 494 -0.98 52.72 18.44
N MET A 495 -1.64 52.14 17.44
CA MET A 495 -2.98 52.59 17.05
C MET A 495 -4.03 51.70 17.70
N HIS A 496 -4.68 52.26 18.72
CA HIS A 496 -5.97 51.82 19.23
C HIS A 496 -7.02 51.92 18.11
N PHE A 497 -7.79 50.85 17.92
CA PHE A 497 -9.06 50.89 17.23
C PHE A 497 -10.09 50.15 18.08
N GLY A 498 -10.86 50.94 18.83
CA GLY A 498 -12.17 50.53 19.31
C GLY A 498 -13.18 50.59 18.17
N GLU A 499 -14.22 49.76 18.34
CA GLU A 499 -15.58 49.93 17.83
C GLU A 499 -15.74 50.09 16.32
N ALA A 500 -16.01 48.96 15.66
CA ALA A 500 -17.32 48.68 15.06
C ALA A 500 -17.16 47.51 14.10
N PHE A 501 -17.90 46.43 14.31
CA PHE A 501 -18.78 45.82 13.31
C PHE A 501 -19.60 44.74 14.01
N ASN A 502 -20.75 45.20 14.50
CA ASN A 502 -21.83 44.37 15.00
C ASN A 502 -22.61 43.88 13.77
N PHE A 503 -22.65 42.56 13.55
CA PHE A 503 -23.72 41.94 12.78
C PHE A 503 -24.36 40.87 13.66
N ASP A 504 -25.58 41.17 14.08
CA ASP A 504 -26.47 40.31 14.86
C ASP A 504 -26.71 38.99 14.11
N THR A 505 -26.01 37.94 14.50
CA THR A 505 -26.53 36.58 14.40
C THR A 505 -27.42 36.34 15.61
N THR A 506 -28.69 36.09 15.36
CA THR A 506 -29.72 35.79 16.36
C THR A 506 -29.21 34.74 17.34
N GLN A 507 -29.15 35.15 18.61
CA GLN A 507 -28.72 34.39 19.78
C GLN A 507 -29.43 33.02 19.95
N SER A 508 -30.46 32.72 19.14
CA SER A 508 -31.21 31.46 19.18
C SER A 508 -30.49 30.25 18.58
N GLU A 509 -29.60 30.41 17.60
CA GLU A 509 -28.93 29.25 16.95
C GLU A 509 -27.69 28.79 17.72
N PHE A 510 -26.93 29.73 18.30
CA PHE A 510 -25.77 29.43 19.14
C PHE A 510 -26.19 28.82 20.50
N GLU A 511 -27.34 29.24 21.06
CA GLU A 511 -27.91 28.61 22.26
C GLU A 511 -28.49 27.21 22.00
N ALA A 512 -28.79 26.85 20.75
CA ALA A 512 -29.32 25.53 20.42
C ALA A 512 -28.23 24.43 20.39
N MET A 513 -26.97 24.78 20.11
CA MET A 513 -25.86 23.81 20.02
C MET A 513 -25.26 23.42 21.38
N PHE A 514 -25.45 24.23 22.43
CA PHE A 514 -24.75 24.04 23.72
C PHE A 514 -25.67 23.98 24.96
N ARG A 515 -26.98 23.78 24.79
CA ARG A 515 -27.85 23.42 25.93
C ARG A 515 -27.61 21.97 26.34
N SER A 516 -26.78 21.76 27.35
CA SER A 516 -26.96 20.61 28.25
C SER A 516 -28.31 20.76 28.97
N PRO A 517 -29.11 19.68 29.16
CA PRO A 517 -30.31 19.78 29.99
C PRO A 517 -29.89 20.12 31.41
N ARG A 518 -30.37 21.26 31.94
CA ARG A 518 -30.30 21.49 33.38
C ARG A 518 -31.16 20.44 34.09
N PRO A 519 -30.72 19.88 35.23
CA PRO A 519 -31.64 19.13 36.09
C PRO A 519 -32.68 20.13 36.62
N PRO A 520 -33.99 19.81 36.60
CA PRO A 520 -34.98 20.67 37.19
C PRO A 520 -34.87 20.60 38.71
N ASP A 521 -34.58 21.73 39.35
CA ASP A 521 -34.78 21.88 40.79
C ASP A 521 -36.28 21.95 41.09
N SER A 522 -36.72 20.98 41.91
CA SER A 522 -37.99 20.84 42.67
C SER A 522 -39.20 20.20 41.96
N PRO A 523 -40.08 19.52 42.72
CA PRO A 523 -39.85 18.38 43.61
C PRO A 523 -40.66 17.15 43.14
N ALA A 524 -40.12 15.94 43.36
CA ALA A 524 -40.83 14.65 43.35
C ALA A 524 -41.83 14.38 42.18
N VAL A 525 -41.36 13.85 41.05
CA VAL A 525 -42.20 13.13 40.06
C VAL A 525 -41.31 12.02 39.44
N SER A 526 -41.35 10.79 39.95
CA SER A 526 -42.14 9.66 39.43
C SER A 526 -41.73 9.18 38.01
N ALA A 527 -40.76 8.26 37.97
CA ALA A 527 -40.77 6.95 37.27
C ALA A 527 -41.31 6.78 35.83
N LEU A 528 -41.65 7.80 35.06
CA LEU A 528 -42.30 7.64 33.74
C LEU A 528 -41.82 8.72 32.76
N GLU A 529 -40.65 8.53 32.13
CA GLU A 529 -40.29 9.17 30.82
C GLU A 529 -38.91 8.72 30.25
N THR A 530 -38.47 7.49 30.53
CA THR A 530 -37.30 6.84 29.88
C THR A 530 -37.68 5.99 28.66
N GLU A 531 -38.90 6.13 28.12
CA GLU A 531 -39.44 5.20 27.13
C GLU A 531 -39.25 5.58 25.64
N SER A 532 -38.71 6.76 25.29
CA SER A 532 -38.67 7.21 23.89
C SER A 532 -37.31 7.16 23.16
N LEU A 533 -36.26 6.67 23.79
CA LEU A 533 -34.95 6.40 23.16
C LEU A 533 -34.39 5.02 23.50
N ASN A 534 -35.28 4.07 23.79
CA ASN A 534 -34.95 2.66 23.66
C ASN A 534 -34.73 2.39 22.17
N MET A 535 -33.54 1.92 21.79
CA MET A 535 -33.37 1.15 20.56
C MET A 535 -34.56 0.21 20.48
N SER A 536 -35.40 0.35 19.45
CA SER A 536 -36.40 -0.68 19.11
C SER A 536 -35.63 -1.91 18.62
N MET A 537 -35.04 -2.62 19.58
CA MET A 537 -34.51 -3.96 19.50
C MET A 537 -35.32 -4.80 20.47
N ALA A 538 -36.62 -4.88 20.19
CA ALA A 538 -37.48 -5.90 20.77
C ALA A 538 -37.69 -6.99 19.72
N SER A 539 -36.79 -7.96 19.68
CA SER A 539 -37.10 -9.30 19.19
C SER A 539 -36.27 -10.36 19.91
N ALA A 540 -36.54 -10.55 21.21
CA ALA A 540 -36.14 -11.72 21.99
C ALA A 540 -34.62 -11.97 22.16
N PRO A 541 -34.18 -12.78 23.13
CA PRO A 541 -32.76 -13.12 23.34
C PRO A 541 -32.10 -13.93 22.21
N ASN A 542 -32.75 -14.04 21.04
CA ASN A 542 -32.47 -15.04 20.01
C ASN A 542 -32.36 -14.50 18.58
N THR A 543 -32.42 -13.18 18.35
CA THR A 543 -32.26 -12.62 17.00
C THR A 543 -31.19 -11.53 16.99
N GLY A 544 -30.40 -11.46 15.91
CA GLY A 544 -29.20 -10.64 15.80
C GLY A 544 -29.43 -9.13 15.85
N TYR A 545 -28.43 -8.36 15.40
CA TYR A 545 -28.55 -6.90 15.32
C TYR A 545 -29.74 -6.47 14.46
N SER A 546 -30.33 -5.31 14.76
CA SER A 546 -31.46 -4.76 14.01
C SER A 546 -31.13 -4.63 12.52
N ALA A 547 -32.14 -4.73 11.66
CA ALA A 547 -31.96 -4.56 10.22
C ALA A 547 -31.26 -3.23 9.92
N GLY A 548 -30.12 -3.28 9.24
CA GLY A 548 -29.29 -2.11 8.91
C GLY A 548 -28.20 -1.75 9.92
N ALA A 549 -28.10 -2.44 11.06
CA ALA A 549 -26.99 -2.31 11.99
C ALA A 549 -25.73 -3.01 11.47
N ASN A 550 -24.57 -2.35 11.58
CA ASN A 550 -23.30 -2.89 11.13
C ASN A 550 -22.34 -3.08 12.31
N PRO A 551 -22.10 -4.33 12.77
CA PRO A 551 -21.14 -4.60 13.82
C PRO A 551 -19.70 -4.64 13.28
N GLN A 552 -18.81 -3.88 13.89
CA GLN A 552 -17.38 -3.85 13.57
C GLN A 552 -16.59 -4.21 14.81
N PHE A 553 -15.74 -5.23 14.69
CA PHE A 553 -14.89 -5.68 15.78
C PHE A 553 -13.93 -4.58 16.21
N MET A 554 -13.83 -4.33 17.52
CA MET A 554 -12.87 -3.40 18.10
C MET A 554 -11.63 -4.18 18.57
N GLY A 555 -10.53 -4.01 17.85
CA GLY A 555 -9.26 -4.63 18.20
C GLY A 555 -8.56 -3.98 19.39
N LEU A 556 -7.58 -4.67 19.99
CA LEU A 556 -6.84 -4.17 21.16
C LEU A 556 -6.00 -2.92 20.89
N SER A 557 -5.72 -2.61 19.63
CA SER A 557 -5.04 -1.39 19.20
C SER A 557 -5.99 -0.26 18.79
N SER A 558 -7.30 -0.43 18.99
CA SER A 558 -8.29 0.63 18.72
C SER A 558 -8.10 1.79 19.68
N ASP A 559 -8.46 2.99 19.22
CA ASP A 559 -8.64 4.19 20.04
C ASP A 559 -9.64 3.98 21.21
N MET A 560 -10.70 3.20 20.97
CA MET A 560 -11.58 2.67 22.00
C MET A 560 -11.01 1.35 22.55
N ASP A 561 -9.98 1.45 23.41
CA ASP A 561 -9.33 0.29 24.02
C ASP A 561 -10.37 -0.67 24.68
N PRO A 562 -10.52 -1.91 24.20
CA PRO A 562 -11.39 -2.93 24.78
C PRO A 562 -11.28 -3.09 26.31
N LEU A 563 -10.07 -2.93 26.86
CA LEU A 563 -9.81 -3.04 28.30
C LEU A 563 -10.36 -1.85 29.10
N LEU A 564 -10.48 -0.68 28.47
CA LEU A 564 -11.19 0.45 29.05
C LEU A 564 -12.70 0.27 28.87
N VAL A 565 -13.13 -0.10 27.67
CA VAL A 565 -14.54 -0.24 27.29
C VAL A 565 -15.28 -1.27 28.17
N ARG A 566 -14.63 -2.33 28.63
CA ARG A 566 -15.25 -3.30 29.56
C ARG A 566 -15.73 -2.67 30.88
N HIS A 567 -15.20 -1.50 31.26
CA HIS A 567 -15.60 -0.77 32.46
C HIS A 567 -16.80 0.16 32.22
N TYR A 568 -17.33 0.21 31.00
CA TYR A 568 -18.54 0.96 30.68
C TYR A 568 -19.76 0.32 31.35
N ARG A 569 -20.78 1.14 31.59
CA ARG A 569 -22.04 0.68 32.17
C ARG A 569 -22.94 0.15 31.06
N PHE A 570 -22.78 -1.13 30.74
CA PHE A 570 -23.66 -1.84 29.83
C PHE A 570 -25.05 -2.04 30.45
N ASN A 571 -26.07 -2.08 29.60
CA ASN A 571 -27.44 -2.43 29.99
C ASN A 571 -27.62 -3.96 30.08
N ASP A 572 -28.84 -4.42 30.35
CA ASP A 572 -29.18 -5.85 30.48
C ASP A 572 -28.94 -6.68 29.19
N MET A 573 -28.66 -6.03 28.06
CA MET A 573 -28.35 -6.65 26.77
C MET A 573 -26.86 -6.54 26.43
N ASP A 574 -26.00 -6.26 27.41
CA ASP A 574 -24.55 -6.02 27.23
C ASP A 574 -24.23 -4.89 26.24
N MET A 575 -25.12 -3.89 26.14
CA MET A 575 -25.03 -2.79 25.18
C MET A 575 -24.80 -1.43 25.85
N TYR A 576 -24.01 -0.58 25.22
CA TYR A 576 -23.78 0.80 25.62
C TYR A 576 -24.03 1.75 24.44
N GLY A 577 -25.07 2.57 24.50
CA GLY A 577 -25.53 3.41 23.39
C GLY A 577 -24.99 4.83 23.40
N PHE A 578 -24.71 5.37 22.21
CA PHE A 578 -24.39 6.77 21.95
C PHE A 578 -25.11 7.27 20.69
N LYS A 579 -26.21 8.03 20.81
CA LYS A 579 -26.91 8.60 19.64
C LYS A 579 -27.11 7.59 18.47
N GLU A 580 -26.31 7.67 17.39
CA GLU A 580 -26.36 6.79 16.19
C GLU A 580 -25.39 5.59 16.23
N LEU A 581 -24.70 5.37 17.36
CA LEU A 581 -23.72 4.31 17.60
C LEU A 581 -24.08 3.52 18.87
N ALA A 582 -23.63 2.27 18.96
CA ALA A 582 -23.67 1.49 20.18
C ALA A 582 -22.46 0.56 20.28
N ILE A 583 -22.05 0.20 21.49
CA ILE A 583 -21.04 -0.84 21.74
C ILE A 583 -21.75 -2.06 22.30
N HIS A 584 -21.48 -3.23 21.73
CA HIS A 584 -21.93 -4.52 22.26
C HIS A 584 -20.74 -5.27 22.84
N SER A 585 -20.80 -5.62 24.12
CA SER A 585 -19.84 -6.53 24.74
C SER A 585 -20.34 -7.96 24.60
N VAL A 586 -19.67 -8.78 23.78
CA VAL A 586 -20.12 -10.15 23.53
C VAL A 586 -19.43 -11.18 24.42
N GLN A 587 -18.31 -10.83 25.05
CA GLN A 587 -17.56 -11.77 25.89
C GLN A 587 -16.78 -11.03 26.97
N GLU A 588 -17.01 -11.45 28.22
CA GLU A 588 -16.21 -11.04 29.35
C GLU A 588 -15.08 -12.05 29.58
N SER A 589 -13.86 -11.68 29.18
CA SER A 589 -12.64 -12.46 29.39
C SER A 589 -11.46 -11.53 29.70
N PRO A 590 -10.29 -12.05 30.11
CA PRO A 590 -9.11 -11.21 30.36
C PRO A 590 -8.80 -10.26 29.20
N ILE A 591 -9.05 -10.73 27.97
CA ILE A 591 -9.14 -9.92 26.76
C ILE A 591 -10.62 -9.84 26.37
N PRO A 592 -11.33 -8.71 26.60
CA PRO A 592 -12.74 -8.61 26.28
C PRO A 592 -12.96 -8.53 24.76
N CYS A 593 -14.14 -8.95 24.29
CA CYS A 593 -14.52 -8.86 22.89
C CYS A 593 -15.74 -7.94 22.75
N GLN A 594 -15.57 -6.83 22.04
CA GLN A 594 -16.63 -5.86 21.81
C GLN A 594 -16.74 -5.46 20.34
N PHE A 595 -17.96 -5.09 19.94
CA PHE A 595 -18.29 -4.62 18.61
C PHE A 595 -18.85 -3.21 18.66
N LEU A 596 -18.34 -2.32 17.81
CA LEU A 596 -18.96 -1.04 17.52
C LEU A 596 -20.08 -1.27 16.50
N ILE A 597 -21.28 -0.86 16.83
CA ILE A 597 -22.47 -0.97 16.00
C ILE A 597 -22.84 0.42 15.54
N SER A 598 -22.87 0.60 14.22
CA SER A 598 -23.29 1.84 13.59
C SER A 598 -24.66 1.69 12.94
N GLN A 599 -25.48 2.74 13.00
CA GLN A 599 -26.78 2.80 12.32
C GLN A 599 -26.63 2.93 10.79
N GLN A 600 -27.64 2.45 10.06
CA GLN A 600 -27.69 2.48 8.60
C GLN A 600 -27.57 3.90 8.01
N SER A 601 -28.11 4.91 8.69
CA SER A 601 -28.05 6.33 8.28
C SER A 601 -26.63 6.81 8.01
N LEU A 602 -25.66 6.36 8.83
CA LEU A 602 -24.25 6.73 8.72
C LEU A 602 -23.61 6.15 7.45
N PHE A 603 -23.99 4.92 7.07
CA PHE A 603 -23.46 4.26 5.88
C PHE A 603 -24.07 4.80 4.59
N SER A 604 -25.34 5.20 4.61
CA SER A 604 -26.00 5.82 3.45
C SER A 604 -25.25 7.07 2.99
N ARG A 605 -24.80 7.93 3.91
CA ARG A 605 -23.98 9.11 3.57
C ARG A 605 -22.65 8.73 2.91
N ARG A 606 -21.97 7.71 3.42
CA ARG A 606 -20.70 7.23 2.84
C ARG A 606 -20.88 6.62 1.45
N ARG A 607 -22.01 5.93 1.22
CA ARG A 607 -22.37 5.41 -0.10
C ARG A 607 -22.63 6.56 -1.09
N GLU A 608 -23.34 7.61 -0.65
CA GLU A 608 -23.58 8.82 -1.45
C GLU A 608 -22.28 9.53 -1.84
N GLU A 609 -21.31 9.66 -0.91
CA GLU A 609 -19.97 10.21 -1.19
C GLU A 609 -19.20 9.39 -2.25
N ALA A 610 -19.40 8.07 -2.26
CA ALA A 610 -18.83 7.17 -3.27
C ALA A 610 -19.60 7.19 -4.60
N GLY A 611 -20.66 8.00 -4.72
CA GLY A 611 -21.52 8.07 -5.91
C GLY A 611 -22.45 6.86 -6.06
N LEU A 612 -22.73 6.14 -4.97
CA LEU A 612 -23.54 4.93 -4.95
C LEU A 612 -24.89 5.21 -4.28
N SER A 613 -25.99 4.89 -4.98
CA SER A 613 -27.36 5.18 -4.52
C SER A 613 -28.23 3.93 -4.44
N LYS A 614 -29.20 3.91 -3.53
CA LYS A 614 -30.14 2.78 -3.37
C LYS A 614 -30.97 2.51 -4.63
N GLY A 615 -31.31 3.55 -5.40
CA GLY A 615 -32.01 3.41 -6.68
C GLY A 615 -31.22 2.63 -7.74
N GLN A 616 -29.88 2.61 -7.66
CA GLN A 616 -29.06 1.75 -8.52
C GLN A 616 -29.18 0.28 -8.13
N GLU A 617 -29.36 -0.04 -6.84
CA GLU A 617 -29.50 -1.42 -6.35
C GLU A 617 -30.82 -2.07 -6.84
N ASP A 618 -31.93 -1.34 -6.71
CA ASP A 618 -33.25 -1.79 -7.20
C ASP A 618 -33.20 -2.02 -8.72
N SER A 619 -32.58 -1.11 -9.46
CA SER A 619 -32.34 -1.25 -10.90
C SER A 619 -31.48 -2.48 -11.24
N LEU A 620 -30.46 -2.80 -10.44
CA LEU A 620 -29.61 -3.97 -10.66
C LEU A 620 -30.37 -5.27 -10.36
N ARG A 621 -31.32 -5.27 -9.41
CA ARG A 621 -32.16 -6.45 -9.14
C ARG A 621 -33.12 -6.73 -10.28
N GLU A 622 -33.74 -5.70 -10.85
CA GLU A 622 -34.55 -5.84 -12.08
C GLU A 622 -33.71 -6.36 -13.25
N GLU A 623 -32.48 -5.89 -13.39
CA GLU A 623 -31.56 -6.36 -14.41
C GLU A 623 -31.17 -7.84 -14.19
N LEU A 624 -30.89 -8.24 -12.95
CA LEU A 624 -30.63 -9.65 -12.64
C LEU A 624 -31.81 -10.54 -13.02
N HIS A 625 -33.05 -10.12 -12.74
CA HIS A 625 -34.24 -10.89 -13.10
C HIS A 625 -34.47 -10.99 -14.62
N LYS A 626 -33.96 -10.03 -15.41
CA LYS A 626 -33.95 -10.12 -16.88
C LYS A 626 -32.92 -11.12 -17.39
N VAL A 627 -31.75 -11.17 -16.75
CA VAL A 627 -30.65 -12.08 -17.11
C VAL A 627 -30.92 -13.51 -16.64
N ILE A 628 -31.43 -13.66 -15.42
CA ILE A 628 -31.75 -14.92 -14.77
C ILE A 628 -33.16 -14.78 -14.16
N PRO A 629 -34.20 -15.27 -14.86
CA PRO A 629 -35.56 -15.29 -14.33
C PRO A 629 -35.64 -15.98 -12.96
N LEU A 630 -36.58 -15.54 -12.11
CA LEU A 630 -36.65 -16.01 -10.72
C LEU A 630 -36.86 -17.53 -10.60
N ASP A 631 -37.58 -18.16 -11.53
CA ASP A 631 -37.79 -19.61 -11.56
C ASP A 631 -36.49 -20.38 -11.89
N VAL A 632 -35.69 -19.85 -12.82
CA VAL A 632 -34.34 -20.33 -13.14
C VAL A 632 -33.42 -20.15 -11.93
N GLY A 633 -33.45 -18.97 -11.30
CA GLY A 633 -32.69 -18.67 -10.09
C GLY A 633 -33.00 -19.65 -8.95
N ARG A 634 -34.27 -19.96 -8.68
CA ARG A 634 -34.69 -20.94 -7.65
C ARG A 634 -34.19 -22.36 -7.95
N ARG A 635 -34.00 -22.73 -9.22
CA ARG A 635 -33.38 -24.02 -9.60
C ARG A 635 -31.86 -24.00 -9.38
N LEU A 636 -31.18 -22.90 -9.69
CA LEU A 636 -29.74 -22.74 -9.40
C LEU A 636 -29.43 -22.78 -7.89
N VAL A 637 -30.32 -22.25 -7.03
CA VAL A 637 -30.21 -22.40 -5.57
C VAL A 637 -30.38 -23.87 -5.14
N ARG A 638 -31.29 -24.62 -5.75
CA ARG A 638 -31.41 -26.06 -5.47
C ARG A 638 -30.12 -26.82 -5.82
N LEU A 639 -29.53 -26.51 -6.97
CA LEU A 639 -28.23 -27.08 -7.36
C LEU A 639 -27.09 -26.68 -6.41
N PHE A 640 -27.12 -25.45 -5.87
CA PHE A 640 -26.18 -25.02 -4.83
C PHE A 640 -26.25 -25.94 -3.61
N TYR A 641 -27.45 -26.18 -3.08
CA TYR A 641 -27.65 -27.05 -1.92
C TYR A 641 -27.33 -28.53 -2.19
N GLN A 642 -27.42 -28.96 -3.44
CA GLN A 642 -27.11 -30.33 -3.84
C GLN A 642 -25.60 -30.58 -4.01
N PHE A 643 -24.87 -29.68 -4.65
CA PHE A 643 -23.48 -29.93 -5.07
C PHE A 643 -22.43 -29.14 -4.30
N ILE A 644 -22.78 -27.97 -3.76
CA ILE A 644 -21.82 -27.03 -3.16
C ILE A 644 -21.95 -27.02 -1.64
N TYR A 645 -23.16 -26.84 -1.11
CA TYR A 645 -23.43 -26.74 0.33
C TYR A 645 -22.90 -27.93 1.16
N PRO A 646 -22.99 -29.21 0.72
CA PRO A 646 -22.47 -30.33 1.50
C PRO A 646 -20.97 -30.24 1.79
N LYS A 647 -20.23 -29.52 0.95
CA LYS A 647 -18.77 -29.33 1.05
C LYS A 647 -18.38 -27.95 1.56
N TRP A 648 -19.28 -27.00 1.45
CA TRP A 648 -19.09 -25.62 1.88
C TRP A 648 -20.37 -25.13 2.56
N PRO A 649 -20.65 -25.58 3.79
CA PRO A 649 -21.88 -25.25 4.53
C PRO A 649 -21.81 -23.84 5.10
N ILE A 650 -21.83 -22.86 4.19
CA ILE A 650 -21.71 -21.44 4.50
C ILE A 650 -23.03 -20.82 4.96
N PHE A 651 -24.15 -21.54 4.85
CA PHE A 651 -25.49 -21.10 5.30
C PHE A 651 -25.93 -21.82 6.59
N SER A 652 -26.92 -21.26 7.26
CA SER A 652 -27.62 -21.85 8.40
C SER A 652 -28.80 -22.67 7.88
N ALA A 653 -29.10 -23.81 8.50
CA ALA A 653 -30.32 -24.57 8.19
C ALA A 653 -31.58 -23.78 8.58
N SER A 654 -31.49 -22.97 9.63
CA SER A 654 -32.56 -22.10 10.12
C SER A 654 -32.85 -20.91 9.20
N HIS A 655 -31.88 -20.51 8.36
CA HIS A 655 -32.00 -19.38 7.44
C HIS A 655 -31.45 -19.78 6.07
N PRO A 656 -32.21 -20.57 5.28
CA PRO A 656 -31.80 -20.92 3.93
C PRO A 656 -31.82 -19.69 3.01
N LEU A 657 -30.99 -19.71 1.96
CA LEU A 657 -30.89 -18.60 1.01
C LEU A 657 -32.22 -18.39 0.28
N ASP A 658 -32.81 -17.21 0.46
CA ASP A 658 -33.98 -16.75 -0.27
C ASP A 658 -33.59 -15.66 -1.30
N PRO A 659 -33.71 -15.93 -2.62
CA PRO A 659 -33.34 -14.98 -3.67
C PRO A 659 -33.99 -13.60 -3.58
N GLU A 660 -35.17 -13.48 -2.97
CA GLU A 660 -35.94 -12.24 -2.95
C GLU A 660 -35.53 -11.33 -1.79
N SER A 661 -35.19 -11.89 -0.63
CA SER A 661 -34.87 -11.14 0.59
C SER A 661 -33.39 -10.90 0.83
N GLU A 662 -32.51 -11.73 0.24
CA GLU A 662 -31.07 -11.66 0.46
C GLU A 662 -30.37 -10.56 -0.38
N PRO A 663 -29.18 -10.08 0.04
CA PRO A 663 -28.40 -9.10 -0.72
C PRO A 663 -28.09 -9.58 -2.15
N LEU A 664 -28.21 -8.68 -3.11
CA LEU A 664 -28.13 -9.01 -4.54
C LEU A 664 -26.80 -9.67 -4.92
N CYS A 665 -25.67 -9.23 -4.34
CA CYS A 665 -24.36 -9.80 -4.60
C CYS A 665 -24.25 -11.28 -4.16
N LEU A 666 -24.91 -11.66 -3.07
CA LEU A 666 -24.91 -13.03 -2.55
C LEU A 666 -25.75 -13.95 -3.45
N VAL A 667 -26.93 -13.48 -3.85
CA VAL A 667 -27.82 -14.21 -4.77
C VAL A 667 -27.14 -14.41 -6.12
N ALA A 668 -26.59 -13.36 -6.71
CA ALA A 668 -25.89 -13.42 -7.99
C ALA A 668 -24.60 -14.27 -7.92
N ALA A 669 -23.83 -14.21 -6.83
CA ALA A 669 -22.67 -15.08 -6.63
C ALA A 669 -23.08 -16.56 -6.51
N THR A 670 -24.20 -16.85 -5.85
CA THR A 670 -24.78 -18.21 -5.76
C THR A 670 -25.18 -18.72 -7.13
N TYR A 671 -25.80 -17.88 -7.97
CA TYR A 671 -26.12 -18.27 -9.34
C TYR A 671 -24.85 -18.54 -10.15
N ALA A 672 -23.83 -17.68 -10.03
CA ALA A 672 -22.59 -17.79 -10.80
C ALA A 672 -21.80 -19.08 -10.47
N ILE A 673 -21.77 -19.51 -9.21
CA ILE A 673 -21.08 -20.74 -8.79
C ILE A 673 -21.87 -22.00 -9.12
N SER A 674 -23.20 -21.93 -9.15
CA SER A 674 -24.09 -23.06 -9.48
C SER A 674 -24.25 -23.28 -10.98
N LEU A 675 -24.01 -22.27 -11.82
CA LEU A 675 -24.25 -22.34 -13.25
C LEU A 675 -23.55 -23.51 -13.97
N PRO A 676 -22.31 -23.92 -13.62
CA PRO A 676 -21.68 -25.12 -14.18
C PRO A 676 -22.45 -26.43 -13.92
N PHE A 677 -23.27 -26.47 -12.86
CA PHE A 677 -24.06 -27.63 -12.47
C PHE A 677 -25.45 -27.65 -13.11
N ALA A 678 -25.81 -26.66 -13.92
CA ALA A 678 -27.10 -26.58 -14.62
C ALA A 678 -27.40 -27.83 -15.46
N VAL A 679 -26.36 -28.53 -15.93
CA VAL A 679 -26.48 -29.80 -16.68
C VAL A 679 -27.15 -30.92 -15.89
N HIS A 680 -27.21 -30.82 -14.57
CA HIS A 680 -27.83 -31.83 -13.69
C HIS A 680 -29.31 -31.54 -13.37
N ASP A 681 -29.86 -30.43 -13.85
CA ASP A 681 -31.28 -30.10 -13.72
C ASP A 681 -31.99 -30.36 -15.06
N ASP A 682 -33.18 -30.97 -14.98
CA ASP A 682 -33.96 -31.41 -16.14
C ASP A 682 -34.40 -30.27 -17.07
N LYS A 683 -34.63 -29.07 -16.53
CA LYS A 683 -35.03 -27.89 -17.28
C LYS A 683 -33.81 -27.04 -17.65
N LEU A 684 -32.93 -26.76 -16.69
CA LEU A 684 -31.77 -25.88 -16.92
C LEU A 684 -30.77 -26.48 -17.90
N SER A 685 -30.65 -27.80 -17.96
CA SER A 685 -29.78 -28.46 -18.95
C SER A 685 -30.20 -28.16 -20.40
N VAL A 686 -31.48 -27.87 -20.64
CA VAL A 686 -32.01 -27.43 -21.93
C VAL A 686 -31.90 -25.91 -22.05
N ASP A 687 -32.42 -25.16 -21.09
CA ASP A 687 -32.49 -23.70 -21.16
C ASP A 687 -31.09 -23.05 -21.24
N VAL A 688 -30.14 -23.51 -20.42
CA VAL A 688 -28.75 -22.99 -20.39
C VAL A 688 -27.95 -23.45 -21.62
N ALA A 689 -28.36 -24.51 -22.32
CA ALA A 689 -27.70 -24.95 -23.54
C ALA A 689 -27.96 -24.01 -24.72
N TYR A 690 -29.14 -23.38 -24.78
CA TYR A 690 -29.52 -22.44 -25.85
C TYR A 690 -29.33 -20.97 -25.44
N ASP A 691 -29.72 -20.61 -24.21
CA ASP A 691 -29.75 -19.24 -23.70
C ASP A 691 -28.85 -19.09 -22.47
N ARG A 692 -27.55 -19.35 -22.66
CA ARG A 692 -26.55 -19.31 -21.58
C ARG A 692 -26.52 -17.89 -20.97
N PRO A 693 -26.70 -17.71 -19.65
CA PRO A 693 -26.68 -16.38 -19.05
C PRO A 693 -25.35 -15.68 -19.38
N PRO A 694 -25.37 -14.43 -19.90
CA PRO A 694 -24.15 -13.71 -20.23
C PRO A 694 -23.30 -13.51 -18.98
N TYR A 695 -22.21 -14.29 -18.88
CA TYR A 695 -21.28 -14.23 -17.74
C TYR A 695 -20.74 -12.83 -17.48
N ALA A 696 -20.54 -12.01 -18.52
CA ALA A 696 -20.09 -10.64 -18.38
C ALA A 696 -21.12 -9.74 -17.68
N GLU A 697 -22.40 -9.92 -18.00
CA GLU A 697 -23.50 -9.15 -17.40
C GLU A 697 -23.70 -9.56 -15.94
N LEU A 698 -23.69 -10.86 -15.66
CA LEU A 698 -23.75 -11.37 -14.29
C LEU A 698 -22.56 -10.89 -13.44
N SER A 699 -21.34 -10.94 -13.97
CA SER A 699 -20.15 -10.39 -13.28
C SER A 699 -20.27 -8.89 -13.02
N ARG A 700 -20.77 -8.10 -13.99
CA ARG A 700 -20.98 -6.66 -13.81
C ARG A 700 -22.01 -6.36 -12.72
N ILE A 701 -23.12 -7.10 -12.67
CA ILE A 701 -24.13 -6.98 -11.62
C ILE A 701 -23.51 -7.28 -10.25
N ILE A 702 -22.74 -8.36 -10.14
CA ILE A 702 -22.04 -8.75 -8.92
C ILE A 702 -21.08 -7.64 -8.47
N GLU A 703 -20.22 -7.13 -9.36
CA GLU A 703 -19.22 -6.11 -9.04
C GLU A 703 -19.87 -4.80 -8.56
N ASN A 704 -20.92 -4.34 -9.23
CA ASN A 704 -21.63 -3.12 -8.86
C ASN A 704 -22.38 -3.27 -7.53
N SER A 705 -23.06 -4.40 -7.33
CA SER A 705 -23.76 -4.68 -6.06
C SER A 705 -22.76 -4.82 -4.91
N LEU A 706 -21.64 -5.50 -5.14
CA LEU A 706 -20.59 -5.68 -4.14
C LEU A 706 -19.93 -4.34 -3.77
N ALA A 707 -19.70 -3.44 -4.73
CA ALA A 707 -19.15 -2.11 -4.44
C ALA A 707 -20.03 -1.31 -3.47
N TYR A 708 -21.36 -1.38 -3.64
CA TYR A 708 -22.33 -0.75 -2.73
C TYR A 708 -22.31 -1.38 -1.33
N GLU A 709 -22.33 -2.70 -1.26
CA GLU A 709 -22.43 -3.45 -0.02
C GLU A 709 -21.15 -3.41 0.84
N MET A 710 -19.97 -3.29 0.22
CA MET A 710 -18.67 -3.24 0.90
C MET A 710 -18.52 -2.10 1.93
N HIS A 711 -19.32 -1.03 1.84
CA HIS A 711 -19.31 0.07 2.81
C HIS A 711 -19.89 -0.31 4.18
N SER A 712 -20.64 -1.41 4.24
CA SER A 712 -21.25 -1.95 5.45
C SER A 712 -21.21 -3.49 5.42
N PRO A 713 -20.03 -4.10 5.66
CA PRO A 713 -19.84 -5.54 5.53
C PRO A 713 -20.77 -6.33 6.47
N THR A 714 -21.30 -7.45 5.97
CA THR A 714 -22.19 -8.39 6.66
C THR A 714 -21.73 -9.82 6.38
N LEU A 715 -22.27 -10.81 7.09
CA LEU A 715 -21.96 -12.22 6.82
C LEU A 715 -22.33 -12.62 5.38
N ALA A 716 -23.39 -12.03 4.80
CA ALA A 716 -23.78 -12.21 3.41
C ALA A 716 -22.70 -11.78 2.41
N ILE A 717 -21.96 -10.71 2.71
CA ILE A 717 -20.86 -10.23 1.86
C ILE A 717 -19.65 -11.16 1.96
N VAL A 718 -19.35 -11.69 3.16
CA VAL A 718 -18.30 -12.72 3.35
C VAL A 718 -18.66 -13.98 2.56
N GLN A 719 -19.91 -14.44 2.66
CA GLN A 719 -20.41 -15.58 1.88
C GLN A 719 -20.30 -15.31 0.39
N ALA A 720 -20.72 -14.14 -0.10
CA ALA A 720 -20.64 -13.77 -1.51
C ALA A 720 -19.19 -13.77 -2.02
N LEU A 721 -18.29 -13.07 -1.31
CA LEU A 721 -16.86 -13.02 -1.65
C LEU A 721 -16.23 -14.41 -1.66
N LEU A 722 -16.56 -15.25 -0.69
CA LEU A 722 -16.10 -16.63 -0.62
C LEU A 722 -16.56 -17.45 -1.84
N LEU A 723 -17.83 -17.35 -2.21
CA LEU A 723 -18.35 -18.00 -3.42
C LEU A 723 -17.63 -17.51 -4.69
N LEU A 724 -17.31 -16.21 -4.78
CA LEU A 724 -16.57 -15.66 -5.91
C LEU A 724 -15.11 -16.15 -5.96
N VAL A 725 -14.46 -16.29 -4.81
CA VAL A 725 -13.10 -16.87 -4.73
C VAL A 725 -13.12 -18.34 -5.16
N LEU A 726 -14.13 -19.11 -4.73
CA LEU A 726 -14.25 -20.54 -5.01
C LEU A 726 -14.80 -20.85 -6.42
N ARG A 727 -15.51 -19.90 -7.04
CA ARG A 727 -16.15 -20.06 -8.35
C ARG A 727 -15.16 -20.59 -9.41
N PRO A 728 -15.51 -21.59 -10.24
CA PRO A 728 -14.69 -22.02 -11.37
C PRO A 728 -14.45 -20.88 -12.39
N SER A 729 -13.28 -20.83 -13.03
CA SER A 729 -13.06 -19.84 -14.10
C SER A 729 -13.99 -20.13 -15.29
N SER A 730 -14.47 -19.08 -15.94
CA SER A 730 -15.24 -19.19 -17.19
C SER A 730 -14.38 -19.72 -18.34
N ASP A 731 -13.08 -19.45 -18.31
CA ASP A 731 -12.11 -19.99 -19.27
C ASP A 731 -11.19 -20.99 -18.56
N PRO A 732 -11.28 -22.31 -18.86
CA PRO A 732 -10.42 -23.32 -18.25
C PRO A 732 -8.94 -23.18 -18.62
N MET A 733 -8.57 -22.24 -19.50
CA MET A 733 -7.20 -21.93 -19.91
C MET A 733 -6.59 -20.77 -19.12
N VAL A 734 -7.36 -20.08 -18.27
CA VAL A 734 -6.89 -18.91 -17.51
C VAL A 734 -6.94 -19.22 -16.00
N ALA A 735 -5.84 -18.95 -15.31
CA ALA A 735 -5.72 -19.22 -13.87
C ALA A 735 -6.45 -18.18 -12.98
N ASP A 736 -6.74 -17.00 -13.52
CA ASP A 736 -7.29 -15.82 -12.82
C ASP A 736 -6.58 -15.48 -11.49
N ALA A 737 -5.28 -15.81 -11.39
CA ALA A 737 -4.54 -15.80 -10.13
C ALA A 737 -4.48 -14.43 -9.45
N ALA A 738 -4.41 -13.33 -10.20
CA ALA A 738 -4.38 -11.98 -9.64
C ALA A 738 -5.75 -11.58 -9.08
N SER A 739 -6.83 -11.78 -9.85
CA SER A 739 -8.19 -11.43 -9.43
C SER A 739 -8.65 -12.25 -8.24
N ARG A 740 -8.42 -13.57 -8.22
CA ARG A 740 -8.80 -14.42 -7.08
C ARG A 740 -8.06 -14.03 -5.80
N TRP A 741 -6.79 -13.65 -5.91
CA TRP A 741 -6.00 -13.20 -4.77
C TRP A 741 -6.47 -11.86 -4.22
N ASP A 742 -6.89 -10.93 -5.09
CA ASP A 742 -7.54 -9.68 -4.68
C ASP A 742 -8.85 -9.94 -3.94
N LEU A 743 -9.72 -10.78 -4.51
CA LEU A 743 -10.98 -11.19 -3.87
C LEU A 743 -10.75 -11.87 -2.51
N LEU A 744 -9.72 -12.71 -2.38
CA LEU A 744 -9.33 -13.30 -1.11
C LEU A 744 -8.90 -12.22 -0.10
N GLY A 745 -8.13 -11.21 -0.51
CA GLY A 745 -7.76 -10.09 0.36
C GLY A 745 -8.97 -9.31 0.87
N ARG A 746 -9.96 -9.07 0.01
CA ARG A 746 -11.24 -8.44 0.38
C ARG A 746 -12.05 -9.33 1.32
N LEU A 747 -12.09 -10.64 1.08
CA LEU A 747 -12.75 -11.64 1.92
C LEU A 747 -12.16 -11.65 3.33
N VAL A 748 -10.84 -11.75 3.45
CA VAL A 748 -10.14 -11.73 4.75
C VAL A 748 -10.40 -10.43 5.48
N SER A 749 -10.31 -9.29 4.79
CA SER A 749 -10.61 -7.98 5.39
C SER A 749 -12.03 -7.92 5.97
N CYS A 750 -13.05 -8.32 5.19
CA CYS A 750 -14.44 -8.28 5.66
C CYS A 750 -14.69 -9.25 6.82
N ALA A 751 -14.09 -10.45 6.75
CA ALA A 751 -14.20 -11.46 7.78
C ALA A 751 -13.56 -10.99 9.10
N THR A 752 -12.40 -10.32 9.04
CA THR A 752 -11.75 -9.71 10.21
C THR A 752 -12.59 -8.58 10.80
N THR A 753 -13.17 -7.70 9.97
CA THR A 753 -14.10 -6.64 10.43
C THR A 753 -15.29 -7.20 11.20
N LEU A 754 -15.80 -8.37 10.79
CA LEU A 754 -16.95 -9.04 11.43
C LEU A 754 -16.55 -9.96 12.60
N GLY A 755 -15.26 -9.97 12.98
CA GLY A 755 -14.74 -10.75 14.08
C GLY A 755 -14.62 -12.26 13.81
N LEU A 756 -14.71 -12.71 12.55
CA LEU A 756 -14.62 -14.15 12.22
C LEU A 756 -13.24 -14.76 12.49
N HIS A 757 -12.20 -13.93 12.61
CA HIS A 757 -10.87 -14.36 13.01
C HIS A 757 -10.76 -14.79 14.49
N LEU A 758 -11.77 -14.45 15.31
CA LEU A 758 -11.86 -14.86 16.71
C LEU A 758 -12.70 -16.14 16.86
N ASP A 759 -12.57 -16.79 18.02
CA ASP A 759 -13.43 -17.92 18.38
C ASP A 759 -14.69 -17.43 19.10
N PRO A 760 -15.90 -17.58 18.50
CA PRO A 760 -17.14 -17.11 19.09
C PRO A 760 -17.72 -18.08 20.14
N SER A 761 -17.04 -19.17 20.50
CA SER A 761 -17.58 -20.21 21.41
C SER A 761 -18.00 -19.68 22.78
N ARG A 762 -17.48 -18.52 23.20
CA ARG A 762 -17.81 -17.87 24.48
C ARG A 762 -18.64 -16.60 24.33
N TRP A 763 -19.14 -16.31 23.13
CA TRP A 763 -19.91 -15.10 22.87
C TRP A 763 -21.35 -15.24 23.41
N SER A 764 -21.92 -14.14 23.90
CA SER A 764 -23.33 -14.03 24.34
C SER A 764 -24.28 -14.06 23.13
N MET A 765 -24.41 -15.22 22.48
CA MET A 765 -25.28 -15.42 21.32
C MET A 765 -25.80 -16.85 21.22
N ALA A 766 -26.80 -17.07 20.38
CA ALA A 766 -27.42 -18.37 20.22
C ALA A 766 -26.43 -19.40 19.63
N SER A 767 -26.51 -20.66 20.09
CA SER A 767 -25.57 -21.72 19.68
C SER A 767 -25.49 -21.92 18.17
N TRP A 768 -26.61 -21.77 17.46
CA TRP A 768 -26.64 -21.86 16.00
C TRP A 768 -25.79 -20.77 15.32
N GLN A 769 -25.76 -19.55 15.88
CA GLN A 769 -24.94 -18.44 15.37
C GLN A 769 -23.45 -18.69 15.60
N ILE A 770 -23.10 -19.26 16.76
CA ILE A 770 -21.73 -19.68 17.09
C ILE A 770 -21.27 -20.72 16.08
N SER A 771 -22.03 -21.82 15.92
CA SER A 771 -21.72 -22.89 14.98
C SER A 771 -21.60 -22.36 13.55
N HIS A 772 -22.51 -21.49 13.11
CA HIS A 772 -22.47 -20.89 11.78
C HIS A 772 -21.21 -20.02 11.55
N ARG A 773 -20.87 -19.14 12.51
CA ARG A 773 -19.67 -18.28 12.43
C ARG A 773 -18.38 -19.11 12.44
N ARG A 774 -18.32 -20.18 13.23
CA ARG A 774 -17.18 -21.11 13.26
C ARG A 774 -17.00 -21.83 11.93
N ARG A 775 -18.09 -22.35 11.33
CA ARG A 775 -18.07 -22.93 9.97
C ARG A 775 -17.55 -21.93 8.94
N LEU A 776 -18.11 -20.72 8.93
CA LEU A 776 -17.71 -19.68 7.96
C LEU A 776 -16.25 -19.26 8.15
N SER A 777 -15.81 -19.08 9.40
CA SER A 777 -14.42 -18.74 9.75
C SER A 777 -13.44 -19.80 9.26
N PHE A 778 -13.70 -21.08 9.54
CA PHE A 778 -12.87 -22.18 9.08
C PHE A 778 -12.82 -22.26 7.54
N ILE A 779 -13.95 -22.04 6.86
CA ILE A 779 -13.99 -22.10 5.39
C ILE A 779 -13.15 -20.97 4.77
N VAL A 780 -13.17 -19.76 5.35
CA VAL A 780 -12.28 -18.66 4.94
C VAL A 780 -10.82 -19.05 5.15
N TYR A 781 -10.50 -19.61 6.32
CA TYR A 781 -9.17 -20.14 6.63
C TYR A 781 -8.71 -21.20 5.61
N ALA A 782 -9.55 -22.18 5.31
CA ALA A 782 -9.24 -23.24 4.35
C ALA A 782 -9.00 -22.67 2.94
N THR A 783 -9.88 -21.77 2.50
CA THR A 783 -9.77 -21.14 1.17
C THR A 783 -8.45 -20.41 1.00
N ASP A 784 -7.99 -19.68 2.02
CA ASP A 784 -6.68 -19.03 2.03
C ASP A 784 -5.54 -20.06 1.87
N LYS A 785 -5.53 -21.12 2.68
CA LYS A 785 -4.43 -22.11 2.67
C LYS A 785 -4.32 -22.88 1.36
N TRP A 786 -5.44 -23.38 0.84
CA TRP A 786 -5.44 -24.15 -0.39
C TRP A 786 -5.14 -23.30 -1.62
N LEU A 787 -5.66 -22.06 -1.67
CA LEU A 787 -5.36 -21.14 -2.77
C LEU A 787 -3.90 -20.66 -2.73
N ALA A 788 -3.38 -20.30 -1.55
CA ALA A 788 -1.98 -19.93 -1.36
C ALA A 788 -1.03 -21.05 -1.81
N CYS A 789 -1.33 -22.29 -1.40
CA CYS A 789 -0.57 -23.47 -1.84
C CYS A 789 -0.61 -23.65 -3.37
N GLY A 790 -1.80 -23.60 -3.98
CA GLY A 790 -1.97 -23.77 -5.42
C GLY A 790 -1.26 -22.70 -6.26
N LEU A 791 -1.23 -21.46 -5.76
CA LEU A 791 -0.58 -20.32 -6.43
C LEU A 791 0.91 -20.16 -6.09
N GLY A 792 1.44 -20.94 -5.14
CA GLY A 792 2.81 -20.80 -4.66
C GLY A 792 3.06 -19.48 -3.91
N ARG A 793 2.09 -19.02 -3.11
CA ARG A 793 2.16 -17.77 -2.33
C ARG A 793 2.16 -18.07 -0.83
N PRO A 794 2.71 -17.17 0.01
CA PRO A 794 2.46 -17.21 1.44
C PRO A 794 0.95 -17.03 1.73
N PRO A 795 0.37 -17.78 2.69
CA PRO A 795 -0.99 -17.53 3.17
C PRO A 795 -1.17 -16.10 3.71
N MET A 796 -2.37 -15.54 3.58
CA MET A 796 -2.74 -14.24 4.19
C MET A 796 -3.09 -14.38 5.67
N ILE A 797 -3.64 -15.54 6.06
CA ILE A 797 -4.08 -15.81 7.43
C ILE A 797 -2.98 -16.58 8.17
N HIS A 798 -2.62 -16.14 9.37
CA HIS A 798 -1.69 -16.84 10.26
C HIS A 798 -2.43 -17.40 11.49
N GLU A 799 -1.91 -18.49 12.07
CA GLU A 799 -2.54 -19.14 13.25
C GLU A 799 -2.54 -18.22 14.47
N ASP A 800 -1.60 -17.27 14.55
CA ASP A 800 -1.50 -16.30 15.65
C ASP A 800 -2.66 -15.28 15.64
N ASP A 801 -3.25 -15.03 14.46
CA ASP A 801 -4.27 -14.00 14.24
C ASP A 801 -5.66 -14.60 13.92
N TRP A 802 -5.79 -15.93 13.85
CA TRP A 802 -7.02 -16.62 13.45
C TRP A 802 -7.27 -17.88 14.27
N LEU A 803 -8.24 -17.80 15.19
CA LEU A 803 -8.40 -18.79 16.26
C LEU A 803 -9.19 -20.03 15.86
N VAL A 804 -9.98 -19.98 14.78
CA VAL A 804 -10.77 -21.13 14.30
C VAL A 804 -10.06 -21.82 13.14
N THR A 805 -9.20 -22.79 13.47
CA THR A 805 -8.40 -23.54 12.48
C THR A 805 -8.92 -24.95 12.18
N THR A 806 -9.86 -25.45 12.98
CA THR A 806 -10.45 -26.79 12.88
C THR A 806 -11.93 -26.76 13.23
N LEU A 807 -12.69 -27.73 12.74
CA LEU A 807 -14.10 -27.91 13.08
C LEU A 807 -14.29 -29.00 14.14
N GLY A 808 -15.43 -28.96 14.84
CA GLY A 808 -15.95 -30.00 15.72
C GLY A 808 -17.39 -30.39 15.36
N TYR A 809 -17.92 -31.46 15.95
CA TYR A 809 -19.30 -31.91 15.68
C TYR A 809 -20.36 -30.84 16.04
N ASP A 810 -20.13 -30.07 17.11
CA ASP A 810 -21.02 -28.99 17.54
C ASP A 810 -21.10 -27.85 16.51
N ASP A 811 -20.10 -27.73 15.63
CA ASP A 811 -20.10 -26.74 14.55
C ASP A 811 -21.15 -27.09 13.47
N PHE A 812 -21.75 -28.28 13.50
CA PHE A 812 -22.77 -28.74 12.54
C PHE A 812 -24.19 -28.77 13.12
N SER A 813 -24.39 -28.33 14.36
CA SER A 813 -25.68 -28.39 15.07
C SER A 813 -26.85 -27.73 14.32
N ASP A 814 -26.56 -26.64 13.60
CA ASP A 814 -27.51 -25.90 12.74
C ASP A 814 -27.13 -26.07 11.25
N SER A 815 -26.69 -27.27 10.89
CA SER A 815 -26.47 -27.65 9.50
C SER A 815 -27.40 -28.80 9.14
N SER A 816 -28.02 -28.74 7.97
CA SER A 816 -28.81 -29.85 7.42
C SER A 816 -27.94 -30.97 6.84
N LEU A 817 -26.70 -31.13 7.33
CA LEU A 817 -25.72 -32.08 6.82
C LEU A 817 -25.89 -33.45 7.49
N ASP A 818 -25.74 -34.51 6.71
CA ASP A 818 -25.70 -35.88 7.21
C ASP A 818 -24.32 -36.22 7.83
N ALA A 819 -24.25 -37.33 8.56
CA ALA A 819 -23.02 -37.75 9.23
C ALA A 819 -21.83 -37.96 8.25
N PRO A 820 -22.01 -38.53 7.04
CA PRO A 820 -20.92 -38.62 6.05
C PRO A 820 -20.37 -37.25 5.63
N ALA A 821 -21.22 -36.26 5.35
CA ALA A 821 -20.75 -34.91 4.99
C ALA A 821 -20.03 -34.23 6.16
N GLN A 822 -20.50 -34.43 7.40
CA GLN A 822 -19.83 -33.91 8.60
C GLN A 822 -18.44 -34.52 8.78
N ASN A 823 -18.31 -35.85 8.68
CA ASN A 823 -17.02 -36.54 8.78
C ASN A 823 -16.05 -36.10 7.68
N HIS A 824 -16.57 -35.94 6.45
CA HIS A 824 -15.79 -35.41 5.34
C HIS A 824 -15.18 -34.03 5.65
N LEU A 825 -15.97 -33.10 6.20
CA LEU A 825 -15.51 -31.76 6.57
C LEU A 825 -14.54 -31.76 7.76
N MET A 826 -14.76 -32.63 8.75
CA MET A 826 -13.84 -32.83 9.87
C MET A 826 -12.46 -33.26 9.38
N ASN A 827 -12.42 -34.28 8.51
CA ASN A 827 -11.20 -34.76 7.89
C ASN A 827 -10.54 -33.68 7.03
N PHE A 828 -11.32 -32.94 6.23
CA PHE A 828 -10.83 -31.81 5.45
C PHE A 828 -10.22 -30.71 6.34
N SER A 829 -10.79 -30.46 7.52
CA SER A 829 -10.26 -29.50 8.49
C SER A 829 -8.90 -29.89 9.08
N ALA A 830 -8.75 -31.18 9.41
CA ALA A 830 -7.47 -31.72 9.88
C ALA A 830 -6.38 -31.63 8.79
N ILE A 831 -6.72 -32.00 7.54
CA ILE A 831 -5.79 -31.92 6.40
C ILE A 831 -5.38 -30.46 6.16
N THR A 832 -6.34 -29.54 6.21
CA THR A 832 -6.11 -28.10 6.01
C THR A 832 -5.18 -27.53 7.08
N ARG A 833 -5.34 -27.95 8.34
CA ARG A 833 -4.42 -27.55 9.42
C ARG A 833 -3.00 -28.06 9.17
N THR A 834 -2.82 -29.32 8.79
CA THR A 834 -1.49 -29.84 8.46
C THR A 834 -0.87 -29.12 7.25
N LEU A 835 -1.68 -28.75 6.25
CA LEU A 835 -1.24 -27.91 5.13
C LEU A 835 -0.77 -26.54 5.62
N ALA A 836 -1.52 -25.89 6.51
CA ALA A 836 -1.14 -24.58 7.05
C ALA A 836 0.19 -24.62 7.79
N LEU A 837 0.38 -25.61 8.66
CA LEU A 837 1.65 -25.85 9.36
C LEU A 837 2.79 -26.16 8.39
N THR A 838 2.50 -26.90 7.32
CA THR A 838 3.48 -27.17 6.25
C THR A 838 3.92 -25.88 5.58
N LEU A 839 2.99 -25.01 5.20
CA LEU A 839 3.32 -23.74 4.55
C LEU A 839 4.08 -22.78 5.49
N SER A 840 3.68 -22.69 6.76
CA SER A 840 4.29 -21.77 7.72
C SER A 840 5.63 -22.25 8.26
N LYS A 841 5.84 -23.57 8.40
CA LYS A 841 7.07 -24.14 8.99
C LYS A 841 8.07 -24.62 7.96
N LEU A 842 7.65 -25.22 6.84
CA LEU A 842 8.56 -25.82 5.85
C LEU A 842 8.86 -24.93 4.64
N TYR A 843 7.97 -23.98 4.30
CA TYR A 843 8.14 -23.07 3.17
C TYR A 843 8.65 -21.67 3.59
N VAL A 844 9.57 -21.64 4.56
CA VAL A 844 10.27 -20.43 5.01
C VAL A 844 11.65 -20.36 4.35
N GLY A 845 12.08 -19.18 3.91
CA GLY A 845 13.32 -18.99 3.14
C GLY A 845 14.60 -19.51 3.81
N ILE A 846 14.62 -19.58 5.15
CA ILE A 846 15.79 -20.01 5.94
C ILE A 846 16.05 -21.52 5.83
N LEU A 847 15.05 -22.34 5.53
CA LEU A 847 15.19 -23.81 5.46
C LEU A 847 15.72 -24.31 4.11
N SER A 848 15.97 -23.43 3.14
CA SER A 848 16.35 -23.85 1.78
C SER A 848 17.71 -24.54 1.69
N GLY A 849 18.54 -24.50 2.73
CA GLY A 849 19.86 -25.16 2.77
C GLY A 849 20.10 -26.04 4.01
N ASP A 850 19.08 -26.31 4.82
CA ASP A 850 19.21 -27.06 6.08
C ASP A 850 18.40 -28.37 6.02
N HIS A 851 19.09 -29.47 5.70
CA HIS A 851 18.45 -30.78 5.49
C HIS A 851 17.91 -31.37 6.80
N GLU A 852 18.69 -31.34 7.87
CA GLU A 852 18.34 -31.96 9.16
C GLU A 852 17.12 -31.28 9.76
N ARG A 853 17.16 -29.94 9.85
CA ARG A 853 16.04 -29.18 10.41
C ARG A 853 14.76 -29.30 9.57
N THR A 854 14.89 -29.41 8.25
CA THR A 854 13.75 -29.66 7.37
C THR A 854 13.13 -31.03 7.65
N LEU A 855 13.95 -32.07 7.86
CA LEU A 855 13.46 -33.41 8.19
C LEU A 855 12.80 -33.47 9.56
N ASP A 856 13.40 -32.83 10.57
CA ASP A 856 12.87 -32.77 11.94
C ASP A 856 11.48 -32.12 12.01
N ILE A 857 11.24 -31.09 11.19
CA ILE A 857 9.94 -30.43 11.10
C ILE A 857 8.95 -31.26 10.25
N ALA A 858 9.43 -31.90 9.18
CA ALA A 858 8.56 -32.65 8.26
C ALA A 858 8.03 -33.95 8.86
N GLN A 859 8.81 -34.65 9.68
CA GLN A 859 8.45 -35.98 10.18
C GLN A 859 7.18 -35.97 11.07
N PRO A 860 7.01 -35.05 12.04
CA PRO A 860 5.78 -34.95 12.82
C PRO A 860 4.56 -34.62 11.97
N LEU A 861 4.71 -33.74 10.96
CA LEU A 861 3.62 -33.35 10.06
C LEU A 861 3.14 -34.52 9.20
N LEU A 862 4.07 -35.36 8.71
CA LEU A 862 3.72 -36.58 7.98
C LEU A 862 3.02 -37.60 8.88
N HIS A 863 3.42 -37.70 10.15
CA HIS A 863 2.76 -38.59 11.10
C HIS A 863 1.33 -38.13 11.40
N GLU A 864 1.13 -36.82 11.65
CA GLU A 864 -0.20 -36.23 11.84
C GLU A 864 -1.10 -36.51 10.62
N LEU A 865 -0.59 -36.26 9.42
CA LEU A 865 -1.33 -36.47 8.16
C LEU A 865 -1.78 -37.92 7.96
N ARG A 866 -0.93 -38.91 8.33
CA ARG A 866 -1.24 -40.35 8.20
C ARG A 866 -2.27 -40.84 9.23
N ASN A 867 -2.37 -40.16 10.37
CA ASN A 867 -3.30 -40.52 11.44
C ASN A 867 -4.72 -39.97 11.22
N ILE A 868 -4.92 -39.10 10.22
CA ILE A 868 -6.25 -38.62 9.85
C ILE A 868 -7.02 -39.79 9.24
N SER A 869 -8.11 -40.19 9.90
CA SER A 869 -8.95 -41.33 9.49
C SER A 869 -9.33 -41.23 8.02
N SER A 870 -8.91 -42.21 7.22
CA SER A 870 -9.49 -42.41 5.90
C SER A 870 -10.88 -43.00 6.10
N ASP A 871 -11.93 -42.19 5.93
CA ASP A 871 -13.27 -42.74 5.84
C ASP A 871 -13.30 -43.78 4.69
N ASP A 872 -13.76 -44.97 5.09
CA ASP A 872 -14.12 -46.14 4.31
C ASP A 872 -13.05 -47.05 3.69
N ASN A 873 -13.17 -48.34 4.06
CA ASN A 873 -12.75 -49.55 3.35
C ASN A 873 -13.36 -49.68 1.93
N SER A 874 -13.91 -48.61 1.37
CA SER A 874 -14.37 -48.60 -0.01
C SER A 874 -13.17 -48.39 -0.90
N THR A 875 -13.04 -49.21 -1.94
CA THR A 875 -12.13 -49.00 -3.07
C THR A 875 -12.49 -47.75 -3.91
N SER A 876 -13.31 -46.84 -3.36
CA SER A 876 -13.87 -45.68 -4.03
C SER A 876 -13.09 -44.41 -3.69
N PHE A 877 -12.99 -43.56 -4.71
CA PHE A 877 -12.17 -42.36 -4.76
C PHE A 877 -12.76 -41.23 -3.90
N THR A 878 -11.95 -40.50 -3.12
CA THR A 878 -12.40 -39.39 -2.27
C THR A 878 -11.54 -38.13 -2.41
N GLU A 879 -12.17 -36.95 -2.34
CA GLU A 879 -11.50 -35.63 -2.38
C GLU A 879 -10.50 -35.44 -1.23
N ASN A 880 -10.83 -35.93 -0.03
CA ASN A 880 -9.92 -35.89 1.11
C ASN A 880 -8.68 -36.75 0.88
N GLY A 881 -8.82 -37.90 0.21
CA GLY A 881 -7.68 -38.72 -0.21
C GLY A 881 -6.74 -37.99 -1.17
N LEU A 882 -7.29 -37.25 -2.15
CA LEU A 882 -6.50 -36.37 -3.01
C LEU A 882 -5.82 -35.26 -2.19
N GLY A 883 -6.55 -34.62 -1.27
CA GLY A 883 -6.02 -33.58 -0.40
C GLY A 883 -4.85 -34.07 0.46
N GLN A 884 -4.98 -35.24 1.10
CA GLN A 884 -3.92 -35.88 1.88
C GLN A 884 -2.68 -36.15 1.03
N LEU A 885 -2.85 -36.80 -0.13
CA LEU A 885 -1.74 -37.07 -1.04
C LEU A 885 -1.07 -35.77 -1.52
N TYR A 886 -1.85 -34.72 -1.80
CA TYR A 886 -1.29 -33.45 -2.21
C TYR A 886 -0.48 -32.79 -1.09
N VAL A 887 -0.97 -32.76 0.15
CA VAL A 887 -0.20 -32.25 1.29
C VAL A 887 1.09 -33.06 1.50
N GLN A 888 1.01 -34.39 1.37
CA GLN A 888 2.18 -35.27 1.43
C GLN A 888 3.19 -34.93 0.32
N LEU A 889 2.73 -34.69 -0.91
CA LEU A 889 3.57 -34.25 -2.03
C LEU A 889 4.27 -32.92 -1.71
N ILE A 890 3.55 -31.96 -1.12
CA ILE A 890 4.11 -30.64 -0.77
C ILE A 890 5.15 -30.75 0.35
N ILE A 891 4.93 -31.59 1.36
CA ILE A 891 5.93 -31.88 2.40
C ILE A 891 7.15 -32.57 1.79
N GLY A 892 6.94 -33.57 0.91
CA GLY A 892 8.03 -34.26 0.24
C GLY A 892 8.86 -33.34 -0.67
N ARG A 893 8.21 -32.39 -1.37
CA ARG A 893 8.91 -31.33 -2.13
C ARG A 893 9.74 -30.42 -1.22
N ALA A 894 9.26 -30.12 0.00
CA ALA A 894 10.03 -29.37 0.97
C ALA A 894 11.25 -30.16 1.45
N LYS A 895 11.08 -31.45 1.80
CA LYS A 895 12.18 -32.36 2.17
C LYS A 895 13.25 -32.45 1.08
N LEU A 896 12.85 -32.42 -0.20
CA LEU A 896 13.75 -32.51 -1.33
C LEU A 896 14.50 -31.20 -1.62
N ARG A 897 13.88 -30.03 -1.38
CA ARG A 897 14.40 -28.73 -1.80
C ARG A 897 15.85 -28.47 -1.34
N PRO A 898 16.25 -28.70 -0.07
CA PRO A 898 17.63 -28.49 0.37
C PRO A 898 18.64 -29.28 -0.47
N TRP A 899 18.30 -30.50 -0.89
CA TRP A 899 19.15 -31.37 -1.72
C TRP A 899 19.29 -30.89 -3.16
N LEU A 900 18.37 -30.05 -3.63
CA LEU A 900 18.43 -29.47 -4.97
C LEU A 900 19.12 -28.10 -5.00
N ALA A 901 19.31 -27.47 -3.84
CA ALA A 901 19.79 -26.08 -3.73
C ALA A 901 21.32 -25.95 -3.68
N GLU A 902 22.08 -27.05 -3.78
CA GLU A 902 23.55 -27.11 -3.62
C GLU A 902 24.30 -25.95 -4.32
N THR A 903 24.60 -24.90 -3.55
CA THR A 903 25.56 -23.84 -3.90
C THR A 903 26.45 -23.43 -2.72
N THR A 904 26.56 -24.25 -1.67
CA THR A 904 27.54 -24.05 -0.59
C THR A 904 27.86 -25.39 0.04
N ALA A 905 28.92 -26.04 -0.46
CA ALA A 905 29.58 -27.10 0.27
C ALA A 905 30.30 -26.48 1.49
N THR A 906 29.79 -26.74 2.68
CA THR A 906 30.62 -26.74 3.90
C THR A 906 30.24 -27.97 4.72
N GLU A 907 31.21 -28.87 4.78
CA GLU A 907 31.55 -29.78 5.87
C GLU A 907 30.62 -29.70 7.10
N TYR A 908 29.81 -30.74 7.34
CA TYR A 908 29.61 -31.35 8.66
C TYR A 908 28.69 -32.60 8.57
N HIS A 909 29.20 -33.72 9.11
CA HIS A 909 28.51 -34.87 9.74
C HIS A 909 27.99 -36.10 8.94
N SER A 910 28.78 -37.18 9.05
CA SER A 910 28.51 -38.55 9.56
C SER A 910 27.32 -39.44 9.12
N HIS A 911 26.38 -39.00 8.27
CA HIS A 911 25.35 -39.88 7.72
C HIS A 911 25.45 -39.97 6.19
N ASP A 912 25.29 -41.19 5.64
CA ASP A 912 25.30 -41.43 4.19
C ASP A 912 24.18 -40.64 3.50
N PRO A 913 24.50 -39.49 2.86
CA PRO A 913 23.49 -38.55 2.35
C PRO A 913 22.70 -39.18 1.18
N SER A 914 23.30 -40.16 0.50
CA SER A 914 22.70 -40.86 -0.63
C SER A 914 21.50 -41.72 -0.24
N ARG A 915 21.52 -42.32 0.97
CA ARG A 915 20.43 -43.17 1.47
C ARG A 915 19.19 -42.36 1.83
N SER A 916 19.36 -41.20 2.45
CA SER A 916 18.26 -40.30 2.82
C SER A 916 17.57 -39.71 1.60
N LEU A 917 18.33 -39.30 0.58
CA LEU A 917 17.77 -38.81 -0.68
C LEU A 917 16.96 -39.89 -1.41
N ARG A 918 17.45 -41.14 -1.42
CA ARG A 918 16.74 -42.28 -2.03
C ARG A 918 15.39 -42.53 -1.34
N ALA A 919 15.36 -42.52 -0.01
CA ALA A 919 14.11 -42.68 0.76
C ALA A 919 13.10 -41.56 0.45
N ILE A 920 13.55 -40.30 0.34
CA ILE A 920 12.68 -39.17 -0.06
C ILE A 920 12.09 -39.40 -1.46
N ARG A 921 12.91 -39.86 -2.41
CA ARG A 921 12.46 -40.17 -3.77
C ARG A 921 11.45 -41.33 -3.81
N GLU A 922 11.65 -42.37 -3.00
CA GLU A 922 10.71 -43.50 -2.86
C GLU A 922 9.36 -43.08 -2.24
N ASP A 923 9.38 -42.23 -1.20
CA ASP A 923 8.18 -41.63 -0.61
C ASP A 923 7.39 -40.84 -1.67
N MET A 924 8.11 -40.04 -2.47
CA MET A 924 7.52 -39.25 -3.56
C MET A 924 6.92 -40.12 -4.66
N LYS A 925 7.61 -41.22 -5.03
CA LYS A 925 7.10 -42.21 -5.99
C LYS A 925 5.76 -42.78 -5.54
N THR A 926 5.67 -43.20 -4.28
CA THR A 926 4.44 -43.77 -3.69
C THR A 926 3.29 -42.77 -3.75
N CYS A 927 3.54 -41.52 -3.39
CA CYS A 927 2.55 -40.45 -3.46
C CYS A 927 2.06 -40.19 -4.89
N ILE A 928 2.99 -40.11 -5.86
CA ILE A 928 2.67 -39.91 -7.29
C ILE A 928 1.84 -41.06 -7.86
N VAL A 929 2.14 -42.31 -7.49
CA VAL A 929 1.35 -43.48 -7.91
C VAL A 929 -0.07 -43.38 -7.37
N GLY A 930 -0.25 -42.99 -6.11
CA GLY A 930 -1.57 -42.75 -5.51
C GLY A 930 -2.36 -41.65 -6.25
N MET A 931 -1.74 -40.50 -6.50
CA MET A 931 -2.38 -39.41 -7.25
C MET A 931 -2.70 -39.80 -8.70
N SER A 932 -1.86 -40.62 -9.33
CA SER A 932 -2.09 -41.11 -10.69
C SER A 932 -3.24 -42.12 -10.76
N ALA A 933 -3.40 -42.96 -9.71
CA ALA A 933 -4.55 -43.85 -9.58
C ALA A 933 -5.86 -43.05 -9.47
N ILE A 934 -5.85 -41.95 -8.72
CA ILE A 934 -6.96 -41.00 -8.60
C ILE A 934 -7.30 -40.37 -9.96
N ILE A 935 -6.32 -39.90 -10.74
CA ILE A 935 -6.57 -39.37 -12.09
C ILE A 935 -7.21 -40.45 -12.98
N ARG A 936 -6.79 -41.72 -12.84
CA ARG A 936 -7.31 -42.84 -13.62
C ARG A 936 -8.76 -43.14 -13.28
N SER A 937 -9.15 -43.06 -12.01
CA SER A 937 -10.50 -43.35 -11.54
C SER A 937 -11.50 -42.19 -11.72
N LEU A 938 -11.05 -41.00 -12.14
CA LEU A 938 -11.96 -39.88 -12.47
C LEU A 938 -13.06 -40.33 -13.46
N SER A 939 -14.32 -40.16 -13.05
CA SER A 939 -15.52 -40.44 -13.85
C SER A 939 -16.40 -39.19 -13.93
N PRO A 940 -17.28 -39.06 -14.93
CA PRO A 940 -18.19 -37.91 -15.01
C PRO A 940 -19.02 -37.70 -13.74
N ASP A 941 -19.38 -38.79 -13.04
CA ASP A 941 -20.14 -38.74 -11.79
C ASP A 941 -19.36 -38.10 -10.63
N THR A 942 -18.02 -38.19 -10.66
CA THR A 942 -17.16 -37.56 -9.65
C THR A 942 -16.68 -36.16 -10.05
N ALA A 943 -16.96 -35.72 -11.28
CA ALA A 943 -16.52 -34.42 -11.81
C ALA A 943 -17.05 -33.23 -11.02
N GLY A 944 -18.29 -33.34 -10.52
CA GLY A 944 -18.96 -32.32 -9.71
C GLY A 944 -18.28 -32.03 -8.37
N GLY A 945 -17.21 -32.78 -8.04
CA GLY A 945 -16.40 -32.56 -6.85
C GLY A 945 -15.14 -31.71 -7.03
N PHE A 946 -14.62 -31.59 -8.26
CA PHE A 946 -13.31 -30.99 -8.52
C PHE A 946 -13.40 -29.58 -9.11
N TRP A 947 -14.34 -28.79 -8.62
CA TRP A 947 -14.59 -27.45 -9.13
C TRP A 947 -13.80 -26.37 -8.39
N ALA A 948 -13.32 -26.65 -7.19
CA ALA A 948 -12.53 -25.70 -6.42
C ALA A 948 -11.23 -25.31 -7.15
N PRO A 949 -10.77 -24.06 -7.08
CA PRO A 949 -9.77 -23.52 -8.01
C PRO A 949 -8.40 -24.18 -7.88
N TRP A 950 -8.01 -24.59 -6.68
CA TRP A 950 -6.72 -25.24 -6.42
C TRP A 950 -6.57 -26.59 -7.11
N ASN A 951 -7.68 -27.27 -7.43
CA ASN A 951 -7.65 -28.55 -8.14
C ASN A 951 -7.02 -28.42 -9.53
N GLN A 952 -7.12 -27.25 -10.17
CA GLN A 952 -6.47 -26.96 -11.45
C GLN A 952 -4.94 -27.10 -11.38
N PHE A 953 -4.36 -26.84 -10.20
CA PHE A 953 -2.91 -26.91 -9.99
C PHE A 953 -2.48 -28.28 -9.45
N MET A 954 -3.28 -28.92 -8.58
CA MET A 954 -2.94 -30.18 -7.91
C MET A 954 -2.51 -31.29 -8.87
N PHE A 955 -3.27 -31.52 -9.93
CA PHE A 955 -2.98 -32.59 -10.88
C PHE A 955 -1.73 -32.29 -11.73
N SER A 956 -1.51 -31.03 -12.09
CA SER A 956 -0.31 -30.62 -12.83
C SER A 956 0.97 -30.70 -11.99
N SER A 957 0.84 -30.50 -10.67
CA SER A 957 1.96 -30.62 -9.73
C SER A 957 2.59 -32.01 -9.74
N VAL A 958 1.83 -33.06 -10.08
CA VAL A 958 2.36 -34.42 -10.27
C VAL A 958 3.40 -34.43 -11.40
N CYS A 959 3.05 -33.90 -12.57
CA CYS A 959 3.95 -33.85 -13.72
C CYS A 959 5.16 -32.95 -13.47
N PHE A 960 4.99 -31.80 -12.83
CA PHE A 960 6.13 -30.94 -12.48
C PHE A 960 7.06 -31.59 -11.45
N THR A 961 6.50 -32.40 -10.55
CA THR A 961 7.30 -33.17 -9.59
C THR A 961 8.08 -34.28 -10.29
N LEU A 962 7.43 -35.06 -11.16
CA LEU A 962 8.08 -36.07 -12.00
C LEU A 962 9.20 -35.47 -12.84
N MET A 963 8.95 -34.31 -13.47
CA MET A 963 9.97 -33.57 -14.20
C MET A 963 11.15 -33.18 -13.30
N THR A 964 10.87 -32.71 -12.08
CA THR A 964 11.93 -32.40 -11.10
C THR A 964 12.74 -33.64 -10.74
N MET A 965 12.11 -34.81 -10.55
CA MET A 965 12.83 -36.06 -10.25
C MET A 965 13.73 -36.49 -11.42
N ALA A 966 13.20 -36.45 -12.64
CA ALA A 966 13.92 -36.80 -13.86
C ALA A 966 15.15 -35.91 -14.09
N VAL A 967 14.97 -34.58 -14.06
CA VAL A 967 16.04 -33.60 -14.32
C VAL A 967 17.17 -33.69 -13.28
N THR A 968 16.83 -34.08 -12.06
CA THR A 968 17.78 -34.15 -10.93
C THR A 968 18.31 -35.56 -10.69
N SER A 969 18.02 -36.52 -11.56
CA SER A 969 18.45 -37.92 -11.42
C SER A 969 19.97 -38.10 -11.47
N ALA A 970 20.47 -39.07 -10.70
CA ALA A 970 21.89 -39.32 -10.57
C ALA A 970 22.49 -40.00 -11.82
N ASP A 971 21.72 -40.89 -12.44
CA ASP A 971 22.14 -41.70 -13.58
C ASP A 971 21.03 -41.85 -14.65
N PHE A 972 21.39 -42.50 -15.75
CA PHE A 972 20.51 -42.71 -16.91
C PHE A 972 19.31 -43.60 -16.58
N GLU A 973 19.50 -44.64 -15.76
CA GLU A 973 18.45 -45.62 -15.44
C GLU A 973 17.36 -44.99 -14.58
N GLU A 974 17.77 -44.24 -13.54
CA GLU A 974 16.86 -43.46 -12.71
C GLU A 974 16.11 -42.42 -13.54
N ALA A 975 16.82 -41.65 -14.38
CA ALA A 975 16.21 -40.65 -15.26
C ALA A 975 15.16 -41.28 -16.19
N SER A 976 15.49 -42.41 -16.81
CA SER A 976 14.61 -43.15 -17.72
C SER A 976 13.34 -43.62 -17.02
N GLY A 977 13.45 -44.12 -15.79
CA GLY A 977 12.30 -44.53 -14.97
C GLY A 977 11.32 -43.38 -14.72
N TRP A 978 11.83 -42.22 -14.27
CA TRP A 978 11.00 -41.04 -14.01
C TRP A 978 10.40 -40.43 -15.29
N ILE A 979 11.13 -40.48 -16.41
CA ILE A 979 10.62 -40.03 -17.72
C ILE A 979 9.47 -40.93 -18.18
N ALA A 980 9.58 -42.25 -18.03
CA ALA A 980 8.51 -43.18 -18.37
C ALA A 980 7.22 -42.91 -17.56
N ASP A 981 7.35 -42.64 -16.25
CA ASP A 981 6.21 -42.23 -15.41
C ASP A 981 5.59 -40.90 -15.85
N LEU A 982 6.44 -39.93 -16.20
CA LEU A 982 6.02 -38.62 -16.67
C LEU A 982 5.21 -38.74 -17.95
N GLU A 983 5.68 -39.54 -18.91
CA GLU A 983 4.96 -39.78 -20.16
C GLU A 983 3.64 -40.51 -19.95
N SER A 984 3.65 -41.55 -19.10
CA SER A 984 2.44 -42.28 -18.71
C SER A 984 1.39 -41.36 -18.08
N THR A 985 1.82 -40.51 -17.13
CA THR A 985 0.95 -39.56 -16.44
C THR A 985 0.42 -38.49 -17.40
N ARG A 986 1.26 -37.96 -18.29
CA ARG A 986 0.85 -36.99 -19.33
C ARG A 986 -0.17 -37.60 -20.29
N LYS A 987 0.06 -38.85 -20.74
CA LYS A 987 -0.89 -39.59 -21.58
C LYS A 987 -2.22 -39.75 -20.86
N LEU A 988 -2.20 -40.10 -19.58
CA LEU A 988 -3.41 -40.22 -18.76
C LEU A 988 -4.17 -38.89 -18.65
N LEU A 989 -3.47 -37.78 -18.39
CA LEU A 989 -4.07 -36.44 -18.36
C LEU A 989 -4.72 -36.08 -19.70
N ARG A 990 -4.07 -36.36 -20.84
CA ARG A 990 -4.64 -36.14 -22.19
C ARG A 990 -5.91 -36.94 -22.42
N LEU A 991 -5.97 -38.19 -21.95
CA LEU A 991 -7.17 -39.01 -22.08
C LEU A 991 -8.34 -38.46 -21.26
N LYS A 992 -8.06 -37.85 -20.11
CA LYS A 992 -9.08 -37.32 -19.20
C LYS A 992 -9.50 -35.89 -19.53
N VAL A 993 -8.62 -35.06 -20.08
CA VAL A 993 -8.83 -33.61 -20.26
C VAL A 993 -10.07 -33.24 -21.07
N VAL A 994 -10.54 -34.13 -21.95
CA VAL A 994 -11.76 -33.93 -22.75
C VAL A 994 -12.99 -33.88 -21.85
N SER A 995 -13.10 -34.82 -20.91
CA SER A 995 -14.23 -34.92 -19.96
C SER A 995 -14.07 -34.03 -18.72
N PHE A 996 -12.83 -33.62 -18.41
CA PHE A 996 -12.52 -32.86 -17.18
C PHE A 996 -11.81 -31.54 -17.50
N PRO A 997 -12.56 -30.45 -17.75
CA PRO A 997 -12.00 -29.17 -18.18
C PRO A 997 -10.97 -28.57 -17.22
N PHE A 998 -11.08 -28.82 -15.91
CA PHE A 998 -10.13 -28.33 -14.91
C PHE A 998 -8.70 -28.86 -15.07
N LEU A 999 -8.49 -29.92 -15.87
CA LEU A 999 -7.16 -30.46 -16.20
C LEU A 999 -6.47 -29.70 -17.34
N ARG A 1000 -7.19 -28.88 -18.12
CA ARG A 1000 -6.70 -28.28 -19.38
C ARG A 1000 -5.50 -27.38 -19.19
N LEU A 1001 -5.58 -26.41 -18.29
CA LEU A 1001 -4.48 -25.48 -18.02
C LEU A 1001 -3.22 -26.23 -17.53
N GLY A 1002 -3.40 -27.18 -16.61
CA GLY A 1002 -2.32 -28.00 -16.08
C GLY A 1002 -1.60 -28.78 -17.19
N LEU A 1003 -2.37 -29.43 -18.06
CA LEU A 1003 -1.86 -30.17 -19.21
C LEU A 1003 -1.14 -29.26 -20.21
N LEU A 1004 -1.72 -28.10 -20.55
CA LEU A 1004 -1.11 -27.14 -21.47
C LEU A 1004 0.28 -26.72 -20.97
N ARG A 1005 0.39 -26.38 -19.69
CA ARG A 1005 1.66 -25.91 -19.10
C ARG A 1005 2.77 -26.94 -19.16
N ILE A 1006 2.45 -28.23 -18.95
CA ILE A 1006 3.44 -29.29 -19.05
C ILE A 1006 3.76 -29.64 -20.51
N ASP A 1007 2.75 -29.70 -21.39
CA ASP A 1007 2.93 -30.08 -22.79
C ASP A 1007 3.66 -29.01 -23.62
N ALA A 1008 3.52 -27.73 -23.25
CA ALA A 1008 4.27 -26.64 -23.87
C ALA A 1008 5.80 -26.83 -23.77
N LEU A 1009 6.29 -27.46 -22.69
CA LEU A 1009 7.72 -27.76 -22.53
C LEU A 1009 8.21 -28.74 -23.61
N PHE A 1010 7.41 -29.76 -23.90
CA PHE A 1010 7.74 -30.78 -24.91
C PHE A 1010 7.51 -30.29 -26.33
N TRP A 1011 6.45 -29.51 -26.56
CA TRP A 1011 6.18 -28.90 -27.86
C TRP A 1011 7.33 -27.98 -28.32
N ARG A 1012 7.95 -27.24 -27.39
CA ARG A 1012 9.12 -26.40 -27.67
C ARG A 1012 10.43 -27.19 -27.80
N GLY A 1013 10.43 -28.46 -27.39
CA GLY A 1013 11.62 -29.32 -27.25
C GLY A 1013 12.25 -29.17 -25.86
N ILE A 1014 12.38 -30.26 -25.13
CA ILE A 1014 12.85 -30.26 -23.73
C ILE A 1014 14.26 -29.65 -23.59
N GLU A 1015 15.18 -29.95 -24.52
CA GLU A 1015 16.54 -29.38 -24.52
C GLU A 1015 16.58 -27.87 -24.81
N ASN A 1016 15.54 -27.33 -25.48
CA ASN A 1016 15.42 -25.89 -25.74
C ASN A 1016 14.86 -25.12 -24.53
N VAL A 1017 14.33 -25.83 -23.53
CA VAL A 1017 13.66 -25.24 -22.37
C VAL A 1017 14.45 -25.49 -21.08
N LEU A 1018 15.08 -26.66 -20.93
CA LEU A 1018 15.79 -27.08 -19.73
C LEU A 1018 17.27 -27.30 -20.01
N GLN A 1019 18.12 -26.86 -19.07
CA GLN A 1019 19.52 -27.24 -19.05
C GLN A 1019 19.65 -28.63 -18.40
N LEU A 1020 20.03 -29.63 -19.19
CA LEU A 1020 20.09 -31.03 -18.75
C LEU A 1020 21.53 -31.53 -18.59
N LYS A 1021 21.73 -32.46 -17.65
CA LYS A 1021 22.96 -33.27 -17.59
C LYS A 1021 22.99 -34.22 -18.80
N PRO A 1022 24.16 -34.59 -19.35
CA PRO A 1022 24.27 -35.41 -20.55
C PRO A 1022 23.46 -36.71 -20.49
N HIS A 1023 23.57 -37.47 -19.39
CA HIS A 1023 22.84 -38.73 -19.22
C HIS A 1023 21.32 -38.56 -19.15
N VAL A 1024 20.84 -37.42 -18.65
CA VAL A 1024 19.39 -37.10 -18.61
C VAL A 1024 18.91 -36.70 -20.01
N ALA A 1025 19.70 -35.94 -20.76
CA ALA A 1025 19.41 -35.59 -22.14
C ALA A 1025 19.32 -36.83 -23.03
N ASP A 1026 20.26 -37.77 -22.86
CA ASP A 1026 20.25 -39.05 -23.57
C ASP A 1026 19.02 -39.89 -23.21
N ALA A 1027 18.58 -39.89 -21.94
CA ALA A 1027 17.35 -40.57 -21.52
C ALA A 1027 16.09 -39.98 -22.17
N PHE A 1028 16.00 -38.64 -22.29
CA PHE A 1028 14.91 -38.00 -23.03
C PHE A 1028 14.93 -38.35 -24.53
N LYS A 1029 16.11 -38.41 -25.16
CA LYS A 1029 16.25 -38.83 -26.57
C LYS A 1029 15.83 -40.27 -26.78
N ALA A 1030 16.22 -41.17 -25.89
CA ALA A 1030 15.83 -42.57 -25.93
C ALA A 1030 14.30 -42.71 -25.88
N ALA A 1031 13.63 -42.03 -24.94
CA ALA A 1031 12.17 -42.02 -24.83
C ALA A 1031 11.46 -41.43 -26.08
N GLU A 1032 12.06 -40.44 -26.75
CA GLU A 1032 11.52 -39.91 -28.02
C GLU A 1032 11.66 -40.91 -29.18
N SER A 1033 12.76 -41.67 -29.22
CA SER A 1033 13.02 -42.68 -30.26
C SER A 1033 12.16 -43.94 -30.14
N GLU A 1034 11.61 -44.23 -28.97
CA GLU A 1034 10.69 -45.35 -28.71
C GLU A 1034 9.22 -45.03 -29.05
N ARG A 1035 8.93 -43.82 -29.55
CA ARG A 1035 7.58 -43.46 -29.99
C ARG A 1035 7.31 -44.03 -31.40
N PRO A 1036 6.28 -44.88 -31.57
CA PRO A 1036 5.93 -45.47 -32.85
C PRO A 1036 5.42 -44.44 -33.88
#